data_AF-A0A195CWK5-F1
#
_entry.id   AF-A0A195CWK5-F1
#
_cell.length_a   1.000
_cell.length_b   1.000
_cell.length_c   1.000
_cell.angle_alpha   90.00
_cell.angle_beta   90.00
_cell.angle_gamma   90.00
#
_symmetry.space_group_name_H-M   'P 1'
#
loop_
_entity.id
_entity.type
_entity.pdbx_description
1 polymer ?
#
loop_
_entity_poly.entity_id
_entity_poly.type
_entity_poly.pdbx_seq_one_letter_code
_entity_poly.pdbx_strand_id
1 'polypeptide(L)'
;MDSVRSGPFGQIFRPDNFVFGQSGAGNNWAKGHYTEGAELVDSVLDVVRKEAESCDCLQGFQLTHSLGGGTGSGMGTLLISKIREEYPDRIMNTYSVVPSPKVSDTVVEPYNATLSVHQLVENTDETYCIDNEALYDICFRTLKLSTPTYGDLNHLVSLTMSGVTTCLRFPGQLNADLRKLAVNMVPFPRLHFFMPGFAPLTSRGSQQYRALSVPELTQQMFDAKNMMAACDPRHGRYLTVAAIFRGRMSMKEVDEQMLNIQNKNSSYFVEWIPNNVKTAVCDIPPRGLKMSATFIGNSTAIQELFKRISEQFTAMFRRKAFLHWYTGEGMDEMEFTEAESNMNDLVSEYQQYQEATADEDAEFDEEQEAEFWEVISEEHGIDQSGIYHGDSDLQLERISVYYNEASVATSTNGGKYVPRAILLDLEPGTMDAVRSGAYGKLFRPDNFVFGQSGAGNNWAKGHYTEGAELVDMVLDVVRKECENCDCLQGFQLTHSLGGGTGSGMGTLLISKIREEYPDRIMNTYSVMPSPKVSDTVVEPYNATLSVHQLVENTDETYCIDNEALYDICFRTLKVSNPSYGDLNHLVSLTMSGVTTCLRFPGQLNADLRKLAVNMVPFPRLHFFMPGFAPLTSRSMQQYSALSVPELTQQMFDAKNMMAACDPRHGRYLTVAAVFRGRMSMKEVDEQMLSVQNKNSSYFVEWIPNNVKTAVCDIPPKGLKMSSTFIGNTTAIQELFKRISEQFTAMFRRKAFLHWYTGEGMDEMEFTEAESNMNDLVSEYQQYQEATAEEDFETEECADDFETCEQEN
;
A
#
# COMPACT_ATOMS: atom_id res chain seq x y z
N MET A 1 9.90 -33.46 35.03
CA MET A 1 8.72 -34.34 35.24
C MET A 1 8.51 -34.70 36.71
N ASP A 2 9.53 -35.19 37.44
CA ASP A 2 9.38 -35.53 38.87
C ASP A 2 9.01 -34.35 39.77
N SER A 3 9.49 -33.14 39.46
CA SER A 3 9.09 -31.92 40.15
C SER A 3 7.62 -31.54 39.93
N VAL A 4 7.02 -31.94 38.80
CA VAL A 4 5.59 -31.72 38.50
C VAL A 4 4.76 -32.78 39.21
N ARG A 5 5.21 -34.04 39.20
CA ARG A 5 4.55 -35.18 39.89
C ARG A 5 4.56 -35.03 41.42
N SER A 6 5.64 -34.49 41.98
CA SER A 6 5.77 -34.20 43.42
C SER A 6 5.15 -32.86 43.84
N GLY A 7 4.74 -32.03 42.88
CA GLY A 7 4.07 -30.76 43.13
C GLY A 7 2.64 -30.90 43.66
N PRO A 8 2.08 -29.83 44.23
CA PRO A 8 0.74 -29.85 44.84
C PRO A 8 -0.40 -30.22 43.88
N PHE A 9 -0.17 -30.11 42.56
CA PHE A 9 -1.13 -30.46 41.52
C PHE A 9 -0.77 -31.73 40.74
N GLY A 10 0.25 -32.48 41.16
CA GLY A 10 0.76 -33.65 40.43
C GLY A 10 -0.28 -34.78 40.27
N GLN A 11 -1.27 -34.86 41.17
CA GLN A 11 -2.36 -35.85 41.11
C GLN A 11 -3.45 -35.52 40.06
N ILE A 12 -3.46 -34.30 39.50
CA ILE A 12 -4.46 -33.88 38.50
C ILE A 12 -4.09 -34.39 37.10
N PHE A 13 -2.80 -34.55 36.83
CA PHE A 13 -2.32 -35.01 35.53
C PHE A 13 -2.49 -36.53 35.40
N ARG A 14 -3.09 -36.98 34.29
CA ARG A 14 -3.21 -38.41 33.98
C ARG A 14 -1.81 -39.02 33.85
N PRO A 15 -1.52 -40.14 34.54
CA PRO A 15 -0.22 -40.81 34.45
C PRO A 15 0.17 -41.17 33.02
N ASP A 16 -0.82 -41.50 32.17
CA ASP A 16 -0.64 -41.92 30.78
C ASP A 16 -0.22 -40.76 29.85
N ASN A 17 -0.37 -39.50 30.28
CA ASN A 17 0.00 -38.32 29.51
C ASN A 17 1.47 -37.91 29.75
N PHE A 18 2.18 -38.63 30.64
CA PHE A 18 3.61 -38.42 30.88
C PHE A 18 4.44 -39.31 29.96
N VAL A 19 4.93 -38.75 28.86
CA VAL A 19 5.91 -39.38 27.98
C VAL A 19 7.32 -38.97 28.42
N PHE A 20 8.24 -39.92 28.56
CA PHE A 20 9.63 -39.65 28.93
C PHE A 20 10.59 -40.57 28.17
N GLY A 21 11.69 -39.99 27.68
CA GLY A 21 12.82 -40.73 27.12
C GLY A 21 13.79 -41.23 28.19
N GLN A 22 14.64 -42.18 27.81
CA GLN A 22 15.72 -42.69 28.66
C GLN A 22 16.90 -41.70 28.76
N SER A 23 17.05 -40.83 27.76
CA SER A 23 18.08 -39.80 27.63
C SER A 23 17.46 -38.43 27.32
N GLY A 24 18.14 -37.36 27.72
CA GLY A 24 17.76 -35.99 27.37
C GLY A 24 18.50 -35.51 26.11
N ALA A 25 17.89 -34.60 25.35
CA ALA A 25 18.54 -33.93 24.22
C ALA A 25 19.58 -32.86 24.65
N GLY A 26 19.74 -32.64 25.97
CA GLY A 26 20.65 -31.64 26.52
C GLY A 26 20.33 -30.24 26.00
N ASN A 27 21.36 -29.48 25.64
CA ASN A 27 21.25 -28.12 25.08
C ASN A 27 21.45 -28.10 23.55
N ASN A 28 21.22 -29.21 22.85
CA ASN A 28 21.44 -29.32 21.40
C ASN A 28 20.12 -29.50 20.65
N TRP A 29 19.76 -28.53 19.80
CA TRP A 29 18.54 -28.59 18.97
C TRP A 29 18.55 -29.77 18.00
N ALA A 30 19.67 -30.06 17.32
CA ALA A 30 19.74 -31.14 16.33
C ALA A 30 19.52 -32.52 16.97
N LYS A 31 20.03 -32.72 18.19
CA LYS A 31 19.77 -33.94 18.96
C LYS A 31 18.29 -34.08 19.33
N GLY A 32 17.62 -32.97 19.61
CA GLY A 32 16.20 -32.93 19.87
C GLY A 32 15.34 -33.14 18.62
N HIS A 33 15.80 -32.69 17.46
CA HIS A 33 15.03 -32.73 16.22
C HIS A 33 15.25 -34.02 15.41
N TYR A 34 16.50 -34.46 15.25
CA TYR A 34 16.84 -35.56 14.34
C TYR A 34 17.02 -36.92 15.02
N THR A 35 17.41 -36.96 16.29
CA THR A 35 17.74 -38.22 16.97
C THR A 35 16.77 -38.54 18.11
N GLU A 36 17.02 -38.03 19.31
CA GLU A 36 16.30 -38.42 20.53
C GLU A 36 14.84 -37.98 20.53
N GLY A 37 14.52 -36.80 19.98
CA GLY A 37 13.13 -36.35 19.93
C GLY A 37 12.33 -37.01 18.81
N ALA A 38 12.97 -37.43 17.71
CA ALA A 38 12.32 -38.18 16.65
C ALA A 38 11.84 -39.56 17.14
N GLU A 39 12.63 -40.24 17.97
CA GLU A 39 12.22 -41.52 18.60
C GLU A 39 11.02 -41.37 19.55
N LEU A 40 10.87 -40.21 20.18
CA LEU A 40 9.81 -39.94 21.16
C LEU A 40 8.57 -39.29 20.55
N VAL A 41 8.69 -38.62 19.39
CA VAL A 41 7.62 -37.84 18.79
C VAL A 41 6.40 -38.70 18.46
N ASP A 42 6.60 -39.91 17.93
CA ASP A 42 5.49 -40.81 17.59
C ASP A 42 4.67 -41.19 18.84
N SER A 43 5.36 -41.46 19.95
CA SER A 43 4.70 -41.76 21.24
C SER A 43 3.94 -40.55 21.78
N VAL A 44 4.47 -39.34 21.59
CA VAL A 44 3.78 -38.10 21.99
C VAL A 44 2.58 -37.84 21.10
N LEU A 45 2.72 -38.00 19.78
CA LEU A 45 1.62 -37.83 18.82
C LEU A 45 0.48 -38.79 19.08
N ASP A 46 0.76 -40.05 19.45
CA ASP A 46 -0.29 -41.00 19.83
C ASP A 46 -1.08 -40.55 21.07
N VAL A 47 -0.44 -39.91 22.04
CA VAL A 47 -1.12 -39.31 23.20
C VAL A 47 -1.92 -38.08 22.78
N VAL A 48 -1.36 -37.22 21.92
CA VAL A 48 -2.05 -36.05 21.38
C VAL A 48 -3.29 -36.46 20.60
N ARG A 49 -3.22 -37.49 19.76
CA ARG A 49 -4.34 -38.06 19.00
C ARG A 49 -5.43 -38.57 19.94
N LYS A 50 -5.07 -39.35 20.96
CA LYS A 50 -6.05 -39.86 21.95
C LYS A 50 -6.79 -38.73 22.68
N GLU A 51 -6.07 -37.68 23.07
CA GLU A 51 -6.70 -36.53 23.74
C GLU A 51 -7.53 -35.71 22.74
N ALA A 52 -7.09 -35.54 21.49
CA ALA A 52 -7.85 -34.88 20.43
C ALA A 52 -9.15 -35.61 20.08
N GLU A 53 -9.13 -36.94 19.99
CA GLU A 53 -10.31 -37.79 19.79
C GLU A 53 -11.27 -37.75 21.00
N SER A 54 -10.74 -37.50 22.20
CA SER A 54 -11.56 -37.39 23.41
C SER A 54 -12.26 -36.04 23.58
N CYS A 55 -11.95 -35.05 22.72
CA CYS A 55 -12.55 -33.72 22.75
C CYS A 55 -13.80 -33.65 21.88
N ASP A 56 -14.90 -33.11 22.42
CA ASP A 56 -16.15 -32.92 21.67
C ASP A 56 -15.99 -31.93 20.50
N CYS A 57 -15.14 -30.90 20.66
CA CYS A 57 -14.81 -29.93 19.62
C CYS A 57 -13.39 -29.37 19.83
N LEU A 58 -12.43 -29.86 19.03
CA LEU A 58 -11.04 -29.39 19.06
C LEU A 58 -10.91 -28.02 18.38
N GLN A 59 -10.60 -26.97 19.17
CA GLN A 59 -10.40 -25.61 18.66
C GLN A 59 -8.98 -25.36 18.11
N GLY A 60 -7.97 -25.95 18.74
CA GLY A 60 -6.57 -25.76 18.40
C GLY A 60 -5.64 -26.39 19.44
N PHE A 61 -4.34 -26.27 19.24
CA PHE A 61 -3.31 -26.76 20.14
C PHE A 61 -2.51 -25.62 20.75
N GLN A 62 -2.15 -25.76 22.03
CA GLN A 62 -1.33 -24.81 22.75
C GLN A 62 -0.05 -25.49 23.21
N LEU A 63 1.10 -25.03 22.74
CA LEU A 63 2.42 -25.53 23.15
C LEU A 63 3.14 -24.50 24.02
N THR A 64 3.81 -24.94 25.08
CA THR A 64 4.70 -24.09 25.88
C THR A 64 6.09 -24.70 25.87
N HIS A 65 7.06 -23.97 25.34
CA HIS A 65 8.41 -24.48 25.12
C HIS A 65 9.47 -23.39 25.27
N SER A 66 10.73 -23.82 25.41
CA SER A 66 11.89 -22.94 25.53
C SER A 66 12.72 -23.04 24.27
N LEU A 67 13.08 -21.90 23.68
CA LEU A 67 13.86 -21.84 22.45
C LEU A 67 15.36 -22.12 22.69
N GLY A 68 15.82 -22.05 23.95
CA GLY A 68 17.23 -22.22 24.29
C GLY A 68 17.69 -23.66 24.55
N GLY A 69 16.80 -24.57 24.94
CA GLY A 69 17.16 -25.93 25.38
C GLY A 69 16.84 -27.00 24.33
N GLY A 70 17.66 -28.04 24.18
CA GLY A 70 17.57 -29.00 23.06
C GLY A 70 16.26 -29.78 22.97
N THR A 71 15.65 -30.15 24.10
CA THR A 71 14.32 -30.80 24.10
C THR A 71 13.19 -29.80 23.86
N GLY A 72 13.27 -28.61 24.46
CA GLY A 72 12.23 -27.59 24.30
C GLY A 72 12.19 -27.03 22.90
N SER A 73 13.36 -26.80 22.31
CA SER A 73 13.54 -26.19 21.01
C SER A 73 13.39 -27.24 19.91
N GLY A 74 14.30 -28.22 19.84
CA GLY A 74 14.36 -29.21 18.75
C GLY A 74 13.15 -30.14 18.68
N MET A 75 12.84 -30.86 19.77
CA MET A 75 11.67 -31.74 19.79
C MET A 75 10.36 -30.94 19.76
N GLY A 76 10.33 -29.75 20.38
CA GLY A 76 9.18 -28.85 20.36
C GLY A 76 8.81 -28.43 18.95
N THR A 77 9.78 -27.96 18.15
CA THR A 77 9.54 -27.54 16.77
C THR A 77 9.17 -28.70 15.86
N LEU A 78 9.79 -29.87 16.04
CA LEU A 78 9.42 -31.09 15.32
C LEU A 78 7.96 -31.46 15.59
N LEU A 79 7.52 -31.40 16.85
CA LEU A 79 6.15 -31.70 17.25
C LEU A 79 5.16 -30.71 16.63
N ILE A 80 5.50 -29.41 16.57
CA ILE A 80 4.65 -28.40 15.92
C ILE A 80 4.46 -28.75 14.43
N SER A 81 5.55 -29.03 13.72
CA SER A 81 5.52 -29.41 12.30
C SER A 81 4.64 -30.65 12.08
N LYS A 82 4.82 -31.70 12.88
CA LYS A 82 4.00 -32.92 12.78
C LYS A 82 2.52 -32.70 13.09
N ILE A 83 2.20 -31.90 14.11
CA ILE A 83 0.81 -31.56 14.42
C ILE A 83 0.19 -30.75 13.28
N ARG A 84 0.95 -29.84 12.66
CA ARG A 84 0.48 -29.04 11.52
C ARG A 84 0.22 -29.92 10.28
N GLU A 85 1.06 -30.93 10.03
CA GLU A 85 0.84 -31.92 8.97
C GLU A 85 -0.45 -32.73 9.19
N GLU A 86 -0.73 -33.16 10.42
CA GLU A 86 -1.92 -33.98 10.74
C GLU A 86 -3.23 -33.15 10.83
N TYR A 87 -3.13 -31.91 11.33
CA TYR A 87 -4.28 -31.04 11.59
C TYR A 87 -4.08 -29.65 10.96
N PRO A 88 -4.04 -29.53 9.62
CA PRO A 88 -3.75 -28.27 8.94
C PRO A 88 -4.80 -27.18 9.22
N ASP A 89 -6.06 -27.57 9.42
CA ASP A 89 -7.17 -26.64 9.67
C ASP A 89 -7.27 -26.19 11.14
N ARG A 90 -6.33 -26.55 12.02
CA ARG A 90 -6.38 -26.24 13.45
C ARG A 90 -5.29 -25.27 13.83
N ILE A 91 -5.63 -24.38 14.78
CA ILE A 91 -4.74 -23.29 15.17
C ILE A 91 -3.64 -23.80 16.08
N MET A 92 -2.42 -23.42 15.75
CA MET A 92 -1.22 -23.69 16.52
C MET A 92 -0.78 -22.41 17.25
N ASN A 93 -0.96 -22.42 18.58
CA ASN A 93 -0.55 -21.33 19.46
C ASN A 93 0.64 -21.76 20.32
N THR A 94 1.70 -20.96 20.35
CA THR A 94 2.91 -21.26 21.13
C THR A 94 3.25 -20.17 22.13
N TYR A 95 3.68 -20.58 23.32
CA TYR A 95 4.33 -19.74 24.31
C TYR A 95 5.82 -20.06 24.30
N SER A 96 6.57 -19.17 23.66
CA SER A 96 7.99 -19.36 23.34
C SER A 96 8.84 -18.55 24.29
N VAL A 97 9.58 -19.24 25.17
CA VAL A 97 10.53 -18.60 26.09
C VAL A 97 11.86 -18.38 25.39
N VAL A 98 12.20 -17.12 25.18
CA VAL A 98 13.43 -16.68 24.51
C VAL A 98 14.59 -16.70 25.51
N PRO A 99 15.74 -17.29 25.13
CA PRO A 99 16.92 -17.31 25.97
C PRO A 99 17.51 -15.92 26.18
N SER A 100 18.20 -15.73 27.31
CA SER A 100 18.96 -14.50 27.59
C SER A 100 20.32 -14.83 28.22
N PRO A 101 21.41 -14.22 27.72
CA PRO A 101 22.76 -14.41 28.26
C PRO A 101 22.95 -13.83 29.67
N LYS A 102 21.99 -13.05 30.18
CA LYS A 102 22.02 -12.53 31.56
C LYS A 102 21.52 -13.54 32.60
N VAL A 103 20.74 -14.53 32.17
CA VAL A 103 20.02 -15.45 33.05
C VAL A 103 20.53 -16.89 32.91
N SER A 104 21.05 -17.26 31.74
CA SER A 104 21.57 -18.60 31.45
C SER A 104 23.07 -18.58 31.15
N ASP A 105 23.78 -19.61 31.63
CA ASP A 105 25.21 -19.85 31.37
C ASP A 105 25.44 -20.70 30.09
N THR A 106 24.38 -21.05 29.35
CA THR A 106 24.48 -21.94 28.19
C THR A 106 24.90 -21.19 26.93
N VAL A 107 26.01 -21.61 26.32
CA VAL A 107 26.64 -20.91 25.19
C VAL A 107 26.00 -21.17 23.81
N VAL A 108 25.22 -22.25 23.68
CA VAL A 108 24.64 -22.70 22.39
C VAL A 108 23.21 -22.22 22.15
N GLU A 109 22.63 -21.45 23.07
CA GLU A 109 21.24 -20.99 23.00
C GLU A 109 20.90 -20.17 21.75
N PRO A 110 21.77 -19.28 21.23
CA PRO A 110 21.45 -18.55 20.00
C PRO A 110 21.29 -19.46 18.77
N TYR A 111 22.07 -20.54 18.64
CA TYR A 111 21.87 -21.52 17.56
C TYR A 111 20.49 -22.19 17.65
N ASN A 112 20.15 -22.67 18.85
CA ASN A 112 18.85 -23.30 19.11
C ASN A 112 17.69 -22.34 18.83
N ALA A 113 17.83 -21.07 19.23
CA ALA A 113 16.81 -20.05 19.05
C ALA A 113 16.61 -19.71 17.57
N THR A 114 17.68 -19.52 16.79
CA THR A 114 17.59 -19.21 15.36
C THR A 114 16.88 -20.33 14.58
N LEU A 115 17.29 -21.58 14.79
CA LEU A 115 16.67 -22.73 14.15
C LEU A 115 15.20 -22.90 14.56
N SER A 116 14.88 -22.59 15.82
CA SER A 116 13.49 -22.68 16.29
C SER A 116 12.60 -21.59 15.74
N VAL A 117 13.09 -20.36 15.63
CA VAL A 117 12.33 -19.26 15.04
C VAL A 117 12.00 -19.57 13.58
N HIS A 118 12.95 -20.08 12.80
CA HIS A 118 12.70 -20.52 11.43
C HIS A 118 11.53 -21.50 11.33
N GLN A 119 11.49 -22.53 12.18
CA GLN A 119 10.38 -23.50 12.21
C GLN A 119 9.07 -22.90 12.75
N LEU A 120 9.12 -21.93 13.66
CA LEU A 120 7.94 -21.24 14.18
C LEU A 120 7.32 -20.32 13.15
N VAL A 121 8.11 -19.66 12.31
CA VAL A 121 7.62 -18.78 11.23
C VAL A 121 6.71 -19.56 10.28
N GLU A 122 7.05 -20.81 9.96
CA GLU A 122 6.32 -21.60 8.97
C GLU A 122 5.15 -22.38 9.55
N ASN A 123 5.28 -22.91 10.78
CA ASN A 123 4.36 -23.93 11.29
C ASN A 123 3.41 -23.43 12.40
N THR A 124 3.50 -22.17 12.83
CA THR A 124 2.63 -21.62 13.89
C THR A 124 1.77 -20.47 13.38
N ASP A 125 0.57 -20.32 13.96
CA ASP A 125 -0.34 -19.22 13.63
C ASP A 125 -0.27 -18.09 14.67
N GLU A 126 0.10 -18.40 15.91
CA GLU A 126 0.24 -17.43 17.01
C GLU A 126 1.46 -17.79 17.87
N THR A 127 2.42 -16.87 18.00
CA THR A 127 3.59 -17.10 18.87
C THR A 127 3.74 -15.97 19.89
N TYR A 128 3.53 -16.29 21.17
CA TYR A 128 3.77 -15.37 22.28
C TYR A 128 5.24 -15.44 22.71
N CYS A 129 5.98 -14.38 22.43
CA CYS A 129 7.39 -14.27 22.79
C CYS A 129 7.56 -13.78 24.21
N ILE A 130 8.23 -14.57 25.05
CA ILE A 130 8.51 -14.24 26.46
C ILE A 130 10.01 -14.26 26.67
N ASP A 131 10.61 -13.14 27.06
CA ASP A 131 12.05 -13.03 27.30
C ASP A 131 12.39 -13.23 28.78
N ASN A 132 13.33 -14.15 29.06
CA ASN A 132 13.88 -14.35 30.39
C ASN A 132 14.52 -13.08 30.96
N GLU A 133 15.10 -12.22 30.12
CA GLU A 133 15.67 -10.93 30.54
C GLU A 133 14.60 -10.01 31.12
N ALA A 134 13.49 -9.85 30.39
CA ALA A 134 12.37 -8.99 30.81
C ALA A 134 11.72 -9.54 32.08
N LEU A 135 11.51 -10.85 32.16
CA LEU A 135 10.96 -11.48 33.36
C LEU A 135 11.85 -11.26 34.59
N TYR A 136 13.17 -11.37 34.43
CA TYR A 136 14.12 -11.11 35.50
C TYR A 136 14.07 -9.65 35.97
N ASP A 137 14.08 -8.70 35.03
CA ASP A 137 14.01 -7.27 35.32
C ASP A 137 12.67 -6.88 35.99
N ILE A 138 11.54 -7.48 35.59
CA ILE A 138 10.24 -7.29 36.26
C ILE A 138 10.29 -7.79 37.69
N CYS A 139 10.82 -8.99 37.93
CA CYS A 139 10.91 -9.55 39.27
C CYS A 139 11.81 -8.72 40.19
N PHE A 140 12.97 -8.29 39.67
CA PHE A 140 13.96 -7.56 40.44
C PHE A 140 13.57 -6.09 40.66
N ARG A 141 13.18 -5.36 39.60
CA ARG A 141 12.91 -3.91 39.66
C ARG A 141 11.47 -3.60 40.08
N THR A 142 10.49 -4.27 39.49
CA THR A 142 9.06 -3.95 39.67
C THR A 142 8.48 -4.64 40.90
N LEU A 143 8.74 -5.95 41.07
CA LEU A 143 8.27 -6.72 42.24
C LEU A 143 9.18 -6.59 43.47
N LYS A 144 10.38 -6.00 43.31
CA LYS A 144 11.38 -5.78 44.37
C LYS A 144 11.85 -7.06 45.06
N LEU A 145 11.99 -8.15 44.30
CA LEU A 145 12.58 -9.39 44.79
C LEU A 145 14.11 -9.28 44.72
N SER A 146 14.80 -9.52 45.84
CA SER A 146 16.26 -9.41 45.91
C SER A 146 17.00 -10.51 45.13
N THR A 147 16.39 -11.68 45.01
CA THR A 147 16.93 -12.86 44.30
C THR A 147 15.77 -13.59 43.61
N PRO A 148 15.43 -13.23 42.36
CA PRO A 148 14.33 -13.88 41.64
C PRO A 148 14.67 -15.34 41.32
N THR A 149 13.75 -16.26 41.57
CA THR A 149 13.90 -17.68 41.26
C THR A 149 13.13 -18.06 39.99
N TYR A 150 13.49 -19.18 39.34
CA TYR A 150 12.69 -19.72 38.23
C TYR A 150 11.22 -20.00 38.62
N GLY A 151 10.94 -20.26 39.90
CA GLY A 151 9.56 -20.38 40.40
C GLY A 151 8.79 -19.06 40.31
N ASP A 152 9.45 -17.93 40.56
CA ASP A 152 8.84 -16.60 40.46
C ASP A 152 8.62 -16.18 38.99
N LEU A 153 9.59 -16.47 38.12
CA LEU A 153 9.48 -16.26 36.67
C LEU A 153 8.31 -17.07 36.10
N ASN A 154 8.25 -18.37 36.42
CA ASN A 154 7.17 -19.26 35.98
C ASN A 154 5.81 -18.82 36.51
N HIS A 155 5.74 -18.23 37.71
CA HIS A 155 4.51 -17.66 38.24
C HIS A 155 4.02 -16.49 37.37
N LEU A 156 4.91 -15.59 36.93
CA LEU A 156 4.54 -14.51 36.00
C LEU A 156 4.05 -15.04 34.66
N VAL A 157 4.76 -16.01 34.08
CA VAL A 157 4.33 -16.67 32.82
C VAL A 157 2.94 -17.28 32.98
N SER A 158 2.68 -17.96 34.10
CA SER A 158 1.36 -18.56 34.37
C SER A 158 0.23 -17.54 34.51
N LEU A 159 0.50 -16.34 35.04
CA LEU A 159 -0.48 -15.26 35.13
C LEU A 159 -0.83 -14.73 33.73
N THR A 160 0.17 -14.51 32.89
CA THR A 160 0.00 -14.07 31.51
C THR A 160 -0.76 -15.11 30.68
N MET A 161 -0.36 -16.39 30.74
CA MET A 161 -1.07 -17.49 30.06
C MET A 161 -2.53 -17.61 30.52
N SER A 162 -2.78 -17.47 31.83
CA SER A 162 -4.14 -17.43 32.37
C SER A 162 -4.93 -16.22 31.87
N GLY A 163 -4.27 -15.08 31.65
CA GLY A 163 -4.82 -13.88 31.06
C GLY A 163 -5.29 -14.09 29.62
N VAL A 164 -4.38 -14.53 28.75
CA VAL A 164 -4.65 -14.78 27.32
C VAL A 164 -5.75 -15.83 27.12
N THR A 165 -5.70 -16.94 27.86
CA THR A 165 -6.70 -18.02 27.78
C THR A 165 -8.03 -17.70 28.47
N THR A 166 -8.24 -16.47 28.97
CA THR A 166 -9.49 -16.10 29.65
C THR A 166 -10.68 -16.15 28.68
N CYS A 167 -10.50 -15.65 27.45
CA CYS A 167 -11.54 -15.60 26.43
C CYS A 167 -12.03 -17.00 26.00
N LEU A 168 -11.22 -18.04 26.22
CA LEU A 168 -11.56 -19.43 25.93
C LEU A 168 -12.29 -20.13 27.08
N ARG A 169 -12.01 -19.72 28.32
CA ARG A 169 -12.48 -20.42 29.52
C ARG A 169 -13.77 -19.85 30.11
N PHE A 170 -14.01 -18.56 29.92
CA PHE A 170 -15.16 -17.88 30.50
C PHE A 170 -15.96 -17.21 29.40
N PRO A 171 -17.30 -17.39 29.39
CA PRO A 171 -18.14 -16.65 28.46
C PRO A 171 -18.04 -15.16 28.79
N GLY A 172 -17.52 -14.39 27.84
CA GLY A 172 -17.51 -12.93 27.85
C GLY A 172 -18.48 -12.38 26.80
N GLN A 173 -18.72 -11.07 26.80
CA GLN A 173 -19.54 -10.46 25.74
C GLN A 173 -18.83 -10.46 24.37
N LEU A 174 -17.51 -10.61 24.35
CA LEU A 174 -16.71 -10.90 23.16
C LEU A 174 -16.24 -12.37 23.22
N ASN A 175 -16.98 -13.27 22.56
CA ASN A 175 -16.56 -14.65 22.35
C ASN A 175 -15.48 -14.67 21.25
N ALA A 176 -14.24 -14.38 21.64
CA ALA A 176 -13.07 -14.51 20.80
C ALA A 176 -12.55 -15.95 20.90
N ASP A 177 -12.89 -16.78 19.92
CA ASP A 177 -12.19 -18.05 19.68
C ASP A 177 -10.73 -17.75 19.29
N LEU A 178 -9.82 -18.71 19.49
CA LEU A 178 -8.43 -18.63 19.02
C LEU A 178 -8.35 -18.17 17.55
N ARG A 179 -9.29 -18.63 16.71
CA ARG A 179 -9.37 -18.21 15.30
C ARG A 179 -9.67 -16.74 15.11
N LYS A 180 -10.54 -16.18 15.93
CA LYS A 180 -10.84 -14.75 15.87
C LYS A 180 -9.68 -13.94 16.42
N LEU A 181 -8.93 -14.47 17.38
CA LEU A 181 -7.74 -13.79 17.89
C LEU A 181 -6.67 -13.74 16.79
N ALA A 182 -6.35 -14.87 16.16
CA ALA A 182 -5.41 -14.95 15.04
C ALA A 182 -5.79 -14.01 13.89
N VAL A 183 -7.02 -14.11 13.37
CA VAL A 183 -7.48 -13.30 12.24
C VAL A 183 -7.49 -11.79 12.54
N ASN A 184 -7.75 -11.38 13.78
CA ASN A 184 -7.78 -9.96 14.14
C ASN A 184 -6.41 -9.39 14.51
N MET A 185 -5.47 -10.23 14.95
CA MET A 185 -4.19 -9.79 15.51
C MET A 185 -3.01 -10.03 14.56
N VAL A 186 -3.16 -10.93 13.59
CA VAL A 186 -2.15 -11.24 12.57
C VAL A 186 -2.60 -10.62 11.24
N PRO A 187 -2.15 -9.39 10.91
CA PRO A 187 -2.46 -8.79 9.61
C PRO A 187 -1.78 -9.54 8.47
N PHE A 188 -0.59 -10.10 8.72
CA PHE A 188 0.19 -10.86 7.75
C PHE A 188 0.62 -12.19 8.33
N PRO A 189 0.48 -13.32 7.60
CA PRO A 189 0.74 -14.66 8.13
C PRO A 189 2.13 -14.88 8.73
N ARG A 190 3.16 -14.16 8.27
CA ARG A 190 4.54 -14.25 8.80
C ARG A 190 4.77 -13.40 10.06
N LEU A 191 3.93 -12.41 10.34
CA LEU A 191 4.09 -11.45 11.44
C LEU A 191 3.19 -11.80 12.65
N HIS A 192 3.21 -13.05 13.08
CA HIS A 192 2.40 -13.60 14.16
C HIS A 192 3.10 -13.65 15.53
N PHE A 193 4.19 -12.90 15.70
CA PHE A 193 4.91 -12.81 16.96
C PHE A 193 4.34 -11.72 17.86
N PHE A 194 3.78 -12.12 18.99
CA PHE A 194 3.15 -11.24 19.96
C PHE A 194 4.04 -10.98 21.18
N MET A 195 4.00 -9.73 21.65
CA MET A 195 4.56 -9.32 22.94
C MET A 195 3.44 -9.26 23.99
N PRO A 196 3.42 -10.21 24.95
CA PRO A 196 2.44 -10.17 26.02
C PRO A 196 2.90 -9.27 27.17
N GLY A 197 1.93 -8.66 27.85
CA GLY A 197 2.11 -7.86 29.06
C GLY A 197 1.03 -8.17 30.09
N PHE A 198 1.32 -7.94 31.37
CA PHE A 198 0.36 -8.15 32.44
C PHE A 198 0.33 -6.95 33.39
N ALA A 199 -0.87 -6.49 33.74
CA ALA A 199 -1.10 -5.46 34.73
C ALA A 199 -2.22 -5.89 35.71
N PRO A 200 -2.13 -5.55 37.01
CA PRO A 200 -1.08 -4.78 37.67
C PRO A 200 0.08 -5.67 38.15
N LEU A 201 1.32 -5.22 37.94
CA LEU A 201 2.52 -5.81 38.54
C LEU A 201 2.85 -5.07 39.84
N THR A 202 2.30 -5.57 40.94
CA THR A 202 2.50 -4.99 42.28
C THR A 202 3.06 -6.03 43.24
N SER A 203 3.97 -5.61 44.13
CA SER A 203 4.54 -6.50 45.13
C SER A 203 3.46 -7.02 46.09
N ARG A 204 3.60 -8.28 46.53
CA ARG A 204 2.61 -8.97 47.37
C ARG A 204 2.25 -8.21 48.66
N GLY A 205 3.16 -7.40 49.20
CA GLY A 205 2.92 -6.57 50.39
C GLY A 205 2.15 -5.26 50.13
N SER A 206 2.20 -4.73 48.90
CA SER A 206 1.56 -3.45 48.53
C SER A 206 0.19 -3.62 47.87
N GLN A 207 -0.18 -4.84 47.47
CA GLN A 207 -1.44 -5.16 46.80
C GLN A 207 -2.69 -4.79 47.62
N GLN A 208 -2.64 -4.84 48.95
CA GLN A 208 -3.80 -4.56 49.81
C GLN A 208 -4.11 -3.06 49.97
N TYR A 209 -3.13 -2.18 49.73
CA TYR A 209 -3.23 -0.75 50.02
C TYR A 209 -3.50 0.13 48.79
N ARG A 210 -3.45 -0.44 47.57
CA ARG A 210 -3.63 0.30 46.33
C ARG A 210 -5.04 0.11 45.77
N ALA A 211 -5.78 1.21 45.62
CA ALA A 211 -7.00 1.21 44.82
C ALA A 211 -6.61 1.15 43.35
N LEU A 212 -7.12 0.15 42.62
CA LEU A 212 -6.92 0.03 41.18
C LEU A 212 -8.11 0.67 40.46
N SER A 213 -7.83 1.47 39.44
CA SER A 213 -8.81 2.07 38.54
C SER A 213 -8.54 1.61 37.11
N VAL A 214 -9.56 1.69 36.24
CA VAL A 214 -9.40 1.37 34.81
C VAL A 214 -8.30 2.23 34.16
N PRO A 215 -8.27 3.57 34.32
CA PRO A 215 -7.22 4.40 33.73
C PRO A 215 -5.80 4.02 34.18
N GLU A 216 -5.59 3.69 35.46
CA GLU A 216 -4.29 3.26 35.97
C GLU A 216 -3.85 1.91 35.40
N LEU A 217 -4.78 0.97 35.20
CA LEU A 217 -4.48 -0.31 34.56
C LEU A 217 -4.12 -0.09 33.10
N THR A 218 -4.91 0.69 32.37
CA THR A 218 -4.68 0.95 30.96
C THR A 218 -3.33 1.63 30.74
N GLN A 219 -2.96 2.60 31.59
CA GLN A 219 -1.64 3.24 31.53
C GLN A 219 -0.50 2.26 31.85
N GLN A 220 -0.68 1.34 32.80
CA GLN A 220 0.33 0.34 33.14
C GLN A 220 0.52 -0.71 32.02
N MET A 221 -0.52 -1.02 31.24
CA MET A 221 -0.39 -1.97 30.13
C MET A 221 0.59 -1.50 29.05
N PHE A 222 0.60 -0.19 28.76
CA PHE A 222 1.48 0.41 27.74
C PHE A 222 2.84 0.86 28.29
N ASP A 223 3.15 0.59 29.57
CA ASP A 223 4.48 0.84 30.12
C ASP A 223 5.42 -0.30 29.70
N ALA A 224 6.53 0.04 29.04
CA ALA A 224 7.56 -0.89 28.61
C ALA A 224 8.07 -1.80 29.75
N LYS A 225 8.03 -1.31 31.00
CA LYS A 225 8.46 -2.06 32.19
C LYS A 225 7.56 -3.25 32.54
N ASN A 226 6.35 -3.31 31.99
CA ASN A 226 5.38 -4.37 32.26
C ASN A 226 5.25 -5.36 31.08
N MET A 227 6.01 -5.15 30.00
CA MET A 227 6.10 -6.05 28.87
C MET A 227 7.01 -7.23 29.20
N MET A 228 6.60 -8.43 28.79
CA MET A 228 7.35 -9.66 29.04
C MET A 228 8.41 -9.94 27.96
N ALA A 229 8.63 -9.02 27.04
CA ALA A 229 9.69 -9.05 26.04
C ALA A 229 10.62 -7.85 26.25
N ALA A 230 11.94 -8.05 26.13
CA ALA A 230 12.94 -7.00 26.35
C ALA A 230 13.11 -6.11 25.11
N CYS A 231 12.01 -5.55 24.62
CA CYS A 231 11.98 -4.61 23.49
C CYS A 231 11.34 -3.31 23.98
N ASP A 232 11.88 -2.15 23.59
CA ASP A 232 11.20 -0.88 23.89
C ASP A 232 10.12 -0.64 22.83
N PRO A 233 8.82 -0.62 23.20
CA PRO A 233 7.77 -0.38 22.22
C PRO A 233 7.85 0.98 21.54
N ARG A 234 8.65 1.92 22.09
CA ARG A 234 8.86 3.25 21.50
C ARG A 234 9.75 3.24 20.26
N HIS A 235 10.54 2.20 20.05
CA HIS A 235 11.40 2.06 18.87
C HIS A 235 10.68 1.43 17.67
N GLY A 236 9.42 1.00 17.85
CA GLY A 236 8.59 0.44 16.79
C GLY A 236 7.20 1.07 16.76
N ARG A 237 6.36 0.55 15.87
CA ARG A 237 4.93 0.87 15.81
C ARG A 237 4.11 -0.38 16.16
N TYR A 238 2.94 -0.19 16.75
CA TYR A 238 1.97 -1.24 17.03
C TYR A 238 1.13 -1.49 15.77
N LEU A 239 1.19 -2.71 15.25
CA LEU A 239 0.35 -3.19 14.16
C LEU A 239 -1.06 -3.47 14.70
N THR A 240 -1.15 -4.32 15.72
CA THR A 240 -2.41 -4.66 16.39
C THR A 240 -2.20 -4.79 17.89
N VAL A 241 -3.23 -4.46 18.66
CA VAL A 241 -3.21 -4.53 20.12
C VAL A 241 -4.50 -5.15 20.62
N ALA A 242 -4.40 -6.18 21.45
CA ALA A 242 -5.51 -6.71 22.22
C ALA A 242 -5.30 -6.45 23.71
N ALA A 243 -6.33 -5.92 24.36
CA ALA A 243 -6.37 -5.71 25.80
C ALA A 243 -7.52 -6.52 26.42
N ILE A 244 -7.17 -7.52 27.23
CA ILE A 244 -8.11 -8.39 27.93
C ILE A 244 -8.20 -7.96 29.39
N PHE A 245 -9.27 -7.28 29.74
CA PHE A 245 -9.59 -6.84 31.09
C PHE A 245 -10.38 -7.90 31.86
N ARG A 246 -10.07 -8.04 33.15
CA ARG A 246 -10.74 -8.96 34.07
C ARG A 246 -11.17 -8.25 35.36
N GLY A 247 -12.41 -8.45 35.78
CA GLY A 247 -13.05 -7.83 36.93
C GLY A 247 -14.32 -7.07 36.54
N ARG A 248 -15.13 -6.71 37.54
CA ARG A 248 -16.37 -5.95 37.31
C ARG A 248 -16.03 -4.52 36.88
N MET A 249 -16.18 -4.22 35.60
CA MET A 249 -15.94 -2.88 35.03
C MET A 249 -16.88 -2.60 33.86
N SER A 250 -17.10 -1.33 33.56
CA SER A 250 -17.94 -0.91 32.43
C SER A 250 -17.14 -0.96 31.13
N MET A 251 -17.67 -1.63 30.10
CA MET A 251 -17.05 -1.67 28.77
C MET A 251 -16.87 -0.26 28.18
N LYS A 252 -17.87 0.62 28.37
CA LYS A 252 -17.78 2.02 27.93
C LYS A 252 -16.60 2.76 28.52
N GLU A 253 -16.34 2.55 29.82
CA GLU A 253 -15.21 3.17 30.50
C GLU A 253 -13.88 2.64 29.95
N VAL A 254 -13.79 1.34 29.69
CA VAL A 254 -12.61 0.70 29.10
C VAL A 254 -12.35 1.24 27.68
N ASP A 255 -13.37 1.28 26.84
CA ASP A 255 -13.26 1.73 25.45
C ASP A 255 -12.89 3.23 25.37
N GLU A 256 -13.50 4.08 26.20
CA GLU A 256 -13.12 5.50 26.30
C GLU A 256 -11.67 5.68 26.75
N GLN A 257 -11.20 4.90 27.72
CA GLN A 257 -9.79 4.97 28.16
C GLN A 257 -8.82 4.45 27.10
N MET A 258 -9.17 3.40 26.37
CA MET A 258 -8.35 2.87 25.28
C MET A 258 -8.26 3.86 24.11
N LEU A 259 -9.38 4.47 23.71
CA LEU A 259 -9.41 5.52 22.69
C LEU A 259 -8.56 6.74 23.11
N ASN A 260 -8.64 7.14 24.38
CA ASN A 260 -7.82 8.23 24.92
C ASN A 260 -6.32 7.92 24.87
N ILE A 261 -5.91 6.67 25.08
CA ILE A 261 -4.51 6.27 24.95
C ILE A 261 -4.08 6.22 23.49
N GLN A 262 -4.93 5.67 22.61
CA GLN A 262 -4.68 5.64 21.17
C GLN A 262 -4.45 7.05 20.63
N ASN A 263 -5.32 8.01 20.98
CA ASN A 263 -5.18 9.42 20.58
C ASN A 263 -3.92 10.09 21.15
N LYS A 264 -3.49 9.73 22.37
CA LYS A 264 -2.27 10.28 22.99
C LYS A 264 -1.00 9.72 22.37
N ASN A 265 -1.05 8.49 21.88
CA ASN A 265 0.08 7.70 21.40
C ASN A 265 -0.04 7.41 19.89
N SER A 266 -0.77 8.22 19.12
CA SER A 266 -1.07 7.94 17.71
C SER A 266 0.18 7.68 16.88
N SER A 267 1.29 8.38 17.17
CA SER A 267 2.59 8.19 16.53
C SER A 267 3.20 6.79 16.71
N TYR A 268 2.77 6.04 17.72
CA TYR A 268 3.23 4.67 18.00
C TYR A 268 2.27 3.61 17.45
N PHE A 269 1.13 4.00 16.90
CA PHE A 269 0.21 3.09 16.22
C PHE A 269 0.38 3.25 14.72
N VAL A 270 0.18 2.15 14.02
CA VAL A 270 0.10 2.17 12.56
C VAL A 270 -1.27 2.71 12.14
N GLU A 271 -1.28 3.65 11.19
CA GLU A 271 -2.49 4.36 10.72
C GLU A 271 -3.26 3.56 9.65
N TRP A 272 -2.60 2.70 8.88
CA TRP A 272 -3.20 1.94 7.77
C TRP A 272 -4.00 0.69 8.19
N ILE A 273 -3.99 0.28 9.47
CA ILE A 273 -4.85 -0.81 9.96
C ILE A 273 -6.09 -0.23 10.66
N PRO A 274 -7.29 -0.30 10.04
CA PRO A 274 -8.51 0.14 10.70
C PRO A 274 -8.83 -0.75 11.91
N ASN A 275 -9.25 -0.15 13.02
CA ASN A 275 -9.58 -0.86 14.26
C ASN A 275 -8.46 -1.76 14.82
N ASN A 276 -7.22 -1.26 14.80
CA ASN A 276 -6.01 -1.93 15.31
C ASN A 276 -6.04 -2.27 16.81
N VAL A 277 -6.93 -1.68 17.61
CA VAL A 277 -7.10 -1.98 19.04
C VAL A 277 -8.37 -2.80 19.27
N LYS A 278 -8.22 -3.97 19.89
CA LYS A 278 -9.33 -4.82 20.36
C LYS A 278 -9.37 -4.86 21.88
N THR A 279 -10.56 -4.66 22.45
CA THR A 279 -10.79 -4.73 23.89
C THR A 279 -11.69 -5.91 24.22
N ALA A 280 -11.39 -6.64 25.29
CA ALA A 280 -12.24 -7.70 25.82
C ALA A 280 -12.38 -7.51 27.33
N VAL A 281 -13.60 -7.70 27.86
CA VAL A 281 -13.88 -7.59 29.29
C VAL A 281 -14.51 -8.88 29.80
N CYS A 282 -13.95 -9.42 30.87
CA CYS A 282 -14.46 -10.58 31.59
C CYS A 282 -14.77 -10.18 33.05
N ASP A 283 -16.00 -10.42 33.52
CA ASP A 283 -16.42 -10.02 34.87
C ASP A 283 -15.74 -10.82 36.01
N ILE A 284 -14.98 -11.86 35.68
CA ILE A 284 -14.36 -12.78 36.64
C ILE A 284 -12.89 -12.39 36.90
N PRO A 285 -12.59 -11.75 38.04
CA PRO A 285 -11.22 -11.37 38.37
C PRO A 285 -10.37 -12.60 38.75
N PRO A 286 -9.04 -12.55 38.55
CA PRO A 286 -8.14 -13.59 39.00
C PRO A 286 -8.03 -13.62 40.53
N ARG A 287 -7.73 -14.80 41.10
CA ARG A 287 -7.61 -14.98 42.55
C ARG A 287 -6.53 -14.06 43.12
N GLY A 288 -6.90 -13.25 44.12
CA GLY A 288 -5.99 -12.32 44.80
C GLY A 288 -6.00 -10.89 44.27
N LEU A 289 -6.67 -10.62 43.14
CA LEU A 289 -6.81 -9.27 42.58
C LEU A 289 -8.29 -8.90 42.41
N LYS A 290 -8.62 -7.61 42.55
CA LYS A 290 -9.97 -7.10 42.27
C LYS A 290 -10.21 -6.89 40.78
N MET A 291 -9.16 -6.52 40.05
CA MET A 291 -9.14 -6.32 38.62
C MET A 291 -7.73 -6.55 38.07
N SER A 292 -7.63 -6.96 36.81
CA SER A 292 -6.38 -7.13 36.07
C SER A 292 -6.62 -6.86 34.59
N ALA A 293 -5.54 -6.61 33.85
CA ALA A 293 -5.56 -6.49 32.41
C ALA A 293 -4.36 -7.23 31.80
N THR A 294 -4.59 -7.95 30.71
CA THR A 294 -3.57 -8.64 29.94
C THR A 294 -3.46 -7.96 28.59
N PHE A 295 -2.24 -7.55 28.27
CA PHE A 295 -1.91 -6.89 27.03
C PHE A 295 -1.31 -7.90 26.06
N ILE A 296 -1.69 -7.82 24.80
CA ILE A 296 -1.10 -8.58 23.70
C ILE A 296 -0.85 -7.56 22.60
N GLY A 297 0.41 -7.25 22.32
CA GLY A 297 0.77 -6.32 21.26
C GLY A 297 1.51 -7.04 20.15
N ASN A 298 1.03 -6.90 18.91
CA ASN A 298 1.84 -7.12 17.72
C ASN A 298 2.52 -5.81 17.37
N SER A 299 3.84 -5.72 17.49
CA SER A 299 4.58 -4.50 17.19
C SER A 299 5.91 -4.81 16.55
N THR A 300 6.31 -3.93 15.63
CA THR A 300 7.57 -4.00 14.90
C THR A 300 8.79 -3.90 15.83
N ALA A 301 8.62 -3.49 17.08
CA ALA A 301 9.70 -3.48 18.08
C ALA A 301 10.25 -4.89 18.39
N ILE A 302 9.47 -5.94 18.11
CA ILE A 302 9.93 -7.33 18.32
C ILE A 302 11.16 -7.68 17.47
N GLN A 303 11.41 -6.94 16.38
CA GLN A 303 12.61 -7.11 15.56
C GLN A 303 13.90 -6.95 16.37
N GLU A 304 13.92 -6.15 17.46
CA GLU A 304 15.11 -5.99 18.31
C GLU A 304 15.51 -7.32 18.95
N LEU A 305 14.53 -8.14 19.32
CA LEU A 305 14.76 -9.46 19.90
C LEU A 305 15.40 -10.41 18.88
N PHE A 306 14.91 -10.39 17.64
CA PHE A 306 15.46 -11.19 16.54
C PHE A 306 16.85 -10.70 16.12
N LYS A 307 17.06 -9.37 15.99
CA LYS A 307 18.37 -8.76 15.71
C LYS A 307 19.41 -9.18 16.77
N ARG A 308 19.05 -9.14 18.06
CA ARG A 308 19.93 -9.57 19.16
C ARG A 308 20.35 -11.04 19.05
N ILE A 309 19.42 -11.93 18.68
CA ILE A 309 19.71 -13.37 18.51
C ILE A 309 20.57 -13.60 17.26
N SER A 310 20.21 -12.94 16.15
CA SER A 310 20.92 -13.01 14.87
C SER A 310 22.38 -12.56 15.01
N GLU A 311 22.64 -11.40 15.65
CA GLU A 311 24.01 -10.92 15.86
C GLU A 311 24.89 -11.89 16.66
N GLN A 312 24.33 -12.52 17.70
CA GLN A 312 25.03 -13.53 18.49
C GLN A 312 25.27 -14.83 17.70
N PHE A 313 24.28 -15.25 16.92
CA PHE A 313 24.39 -16.37 16.00
C PHE A 313 25.51 -16.14 14.98
N THR A 314 25.48 -15.02 14.25
CA THR A 314 26.48 -14.68 13.23
C THR A 314 27.89 -14.62 13.84
N ALA A 315 28.04 -14.06 15.05
CA ALA A 315 29.33 -14.00 15.73
C ALA A 315 29.91 -15.39 16.06
N MET A 316 29.06 -16.35 16.42
CA MET A 316 29.46 -17.74 16.67
C MET A 316 29.68 -18.54 15.38
N PHE A 317 28.81 -18.36 14.40
CA PHE A 317 28.84 -19.07 13.12
C PHE A 317 30.07 -18.69 12.31
N ARG A 318 30.45 -17.40 12.27
CA ARG A 318 31.72 -16.94 11.66
C ARG A 318 32.95 -17.60 12.26
N ARG A 319 32.89 -18.02 13.53
CA ARG A 319 34.00 -18.70 14.22
C ARG A 319 33.88 -20.23 14.17
N LYS A 320 32.84 -20.76 13.52
CA LYS A 320 32.44 -22.19 13.52
C LYS A 320 32.43 -22.79 14.94
N ALA A 321 32.09 -21.99 15.95
CA ALA A 321 32.07 -22.43 17.34
C ALA A 321 30.90 -23.39 17.56
N PHE A 322 31.16 -24.55 18.19
CA PHE A 322 30.18 -25.59 18.53
C PHE A 322 29.40 -26.23 17.35
N LEU A 323 29.70 -25.87 16.10
CA LEU A 323 29.01 -26.37 14.91
C LEU A 323 29.07 -27.91 14.77
N HIS A 324 30.22 -28.50 15.12
CA HIS A 324 30.42 -29.96 15.10
C HIS A 324 29.48 -30.76 16.02
N TRP A 325 28.84 -30.14 17.01
CA TRP A 325 27.84 -30.80 17.85
C TRP A 325 26.50 -30.98 17.12
N TYR A 326 26.22 -30.13 16.13
CA TYR A 326 24.99 -30.20 15.33
C TYR A 326 25.19 -31.05 14.08
N THR A 327 26.30 -30.85 13.36
CA THR A 327 26.61 -31.65 12.17
C THR A 327 26.92 -33.11 12.51
N GLY A 328 27.39 -33.39 13.73
CA GLY A 328 27.57 -34.75 14.24
C GLY A 328 26.27 -35.54 14.43
N GLU A 329 25.12 -34.86 14.51
CA GLU A 329 23.78 -35.47 14.63
C GLU A 329 23.07 -35.60 13.27
N GLY A 330 23.73 -35.22 12.16
CA GLY A 330 23.21 -35.37 10.80
C GLY A 330 22.67 -34.09 10.15
N MET A 331 22.85 -32.93 10.78
CA MET A 331 22.41 -31.62 10.27
C MET A 331 23.38 -31.06 9.22
N ASP A 332 22.86 -30.49 8.12
CA ASP A 332 23.67 -29.82 7.10
C ASP A 332 24.07 -28.39 7.52
N GLU A 333 25.27 -27.93 7.14
CA GLU A 333 25.69 -26.53 7.30
C GLU A 333 24.78 -25.58 6.50
N MET A 334 24.15 -26.05 5.41
CA MET A 334 23.20 -25.23 4.62
C MET A 334 21.95 -24.82 5.42
N GLU A 335 21.41 -25.69 6.29
CA GLU A 335 20.23 -25.40 7.12
C GLU A 335 20.48 -24.21 8.07
N PHE A 336 21.71 -24.04 8.56
CA PHE A 336 22.09 -22.88 9.38
C PHE A 336 22.02 -21.58 8.59
N THR A 337 22.45 -21.62 7.33
CA THR A 337 22.48 -20.44 6.46
C THR A 337 21.06 -20.04 6.04
N GLU A 338 20.21 -21.03 5.77
CA GLU A 338 18.79 -20.81 5.48
C GLU A 338 18.05 -20.22 6.68
N ALA A 339 18.26 -20.76 7.88
CA ALA A 339 17.64 -20.23 9.11
C ALA A 339 18.12 -18.80 9.42
N GLU A 340 19.39 -18.46 9.17
CA GLU A 340 19.91 -17.09 9.30
C GLU A 340 19.27 -16.15 8.26
N SER A 341 19.17 -16.59 7.00
CA SER A 341 18.51 -15.82 5.93
C SER A 341 17.07 -15.53 6.29
N ASN A 342 16.28 -16.54 6.63
CA ASN A 342 14.86 -16.40 6.97
C ASN A 342 14.65 -15.45 8.18
N MET A 343 15.53 -15.52 9.19
CA MET A 343 15.49 -14.59 10.31
C MET A 343 15.81 -13.14 9.89
N ASN A 344 16.78 -12.92 9.00
CA ASN A 344 17.11 -11.60 8.48
C ASN A 344 15.99 -11.06 7.56
N ASP A 345 15.38 -11.92 6.75
CA ASP A 345 14.24 -11.58 5.91
C ASP A 345 13.04 -11.14 6.76
N LEU A 346 12.73 -11.89 7.83
CA LEU A 346 11.69 -11.52 8.80
C LEU A 346 11.97 -10.15 9.44
N VAL A 347 13.23 -9.89 9.80
CA VAL A 347 13.63 -8.60 10.36
C VAL A 347 13.46 -7.46 9.35
N SER A 348 13.84 -7.69 8.09
CA SER A 348 13.65 -6.72 7.00
C SER A 348 12.17 -6.46 6.74
N GLU A 349 11.31 -7.48 6.76
CA GLU A 349 9.85 -7.34 6.63
C GLU A 349 9.29 -6.45 7.76
N TYR A 350 9.63 -6.74 9.02
CA TYR A 350 9.20 -5.90 10.15
C TYR A 350 9.68 -4.45 10.04
N GLN A 351 10.86 -4.22 9.45
CA GLN A 351 11.39 -2.88 9.22
C GLN A 351 10.66 -2.17 8.07
N GLN A 352 10.39 -2.88 6.97
CA GLN A 352 9.61 -2.36 5.85
C GLN A 352 8.23 -1.91 6.32
N TYR A 353 7.49 -2.72 7.08
CA TYR A 353 6.16 -2.32 7.58
C TYR A 353 6.20 -1.24 8.66
N GLN A 354 7.34 -1.04 9.32
CA GLN A 354 7.51 0.09 10.24
C GLN A 354 7.67 1.41 9.48
N GLU A 355 8.34 1.37 8.34
CA GLU A 355 8.60 2.49 7.44
C GLU A 355 7.43 2.71 6.46
N ALA A 356 6.65 1.66 6.17
CA ALA A 356 5.42 1.74 5.39
C ALA A 356 4.40 2.64 6.10
N THR A 357 4.22 3.82 5.53
CA THR A 357 2.96 4.58 5.59
C THR A 357 1.87 3.76 4.88
N ALA A 358 0.60 4.14 5.01
CA ALA A 358 -0.40 3.57 4.11
C ALA A 358 0.15 3.66 2.68
N ASP A 359 -0.02 2.62 1.87
CA ASP A 359 0.20 2.72 0.43
C ASP A 359 -0.87 3.68 -0.11
N GLU A 360 -0.68 4.98 0.12
CA GLU A 360 -1.54 6.08 -0.34
C GLU A 360 -1.49 6.17 -1.88
N ASP A 361 -0.52 5.52 -2.52
CA ASP A 361 -0.33 5.53 -3.97
C ASP A 361 -1.36 4.69 -4.74
N ALA A 362 -1.97 3.65 -4.12
CA ALA A 362 -3.06 2.88 -4.74
C ALA A 362 -4.45 3.52 -4.49
N GLU A 363 -4.65 4.15 -3.33
CA GLU A 363 -5.85 4.99 -3.06
C GLU A 363 -5.87 6.25 -3.95
N PHE A 364 -4.70 6.73 -4.39
CA PHE A 364 -4.58 7.95 -5.18
C PHE A 364 -5.24 7.88 -6.57
N ASP A 365 -5.11 6.76 -7.30
CA ASP A 365 -5.60 6.64 -8.68
C ASP A 365 -7.14 6.62 -8.76
N GLU A 366 -7.81 5.85 -7.89
CA GLU A 366 -9.27 5.77 -7.88
C GLU A 366 -9.94 6.99 -7.23
N GLU A 367 -9.31 7.63 -6.22
CA GLU A 367 -9.81 8.90 -5.67
C GLU A 367 -9.72 10.05 -6.67
N GLN A 368 -8.67 10.09 -7.50
CA GLN A 368 -8.53 11.08 -8.57
C GLN A 368 -9.69 10.96 -9.58
N GLU A 369 -10.07 9.74 -9.96
CA GLU A 369 -11.24 9.50 -10.81
C GLU A 369 -12.54 9.97 -10.15
N ALA A 370 -12.73 9.66 -8.87
CA ALA A 370 -13.92 10.06 -8.14
C ALA A 370 -14.08 11.60 -8.12
N GLU A 371 -12.99 12.33 -7.92
CA GLU A 371 -12.99 13.80 -7.99
C GLU A 371 -13.22 14.32 -9.41
N PHE A 372 -12.65 13.69 -10.44
CA PHE A 372 -12.94 14.05 -11.83
C PHE A 372 -14.43 13.94 -12.13
N TRP A 373 -15.04 12.80 -11.79
CA TRP A 373 -16.47 12.55 -11.99
C TRP A 373 -17.34 13.51 -11.17
N GLU A 374 -16.93 13.89 -9.96
CA GLU A 374 -17.59 14.92 -9.17
C GLU A 374 -17.55 16.27 -9.92
N VAL A 375 -16.38 16.74 -10.36
CA VAL A 375 -16.24 18.03 -11.05
C VAL A 375 -17.08 18.06 -12.33
N ILE A 376 -17.03 17.02 -13.15
CA ILE A 376 -17.83 16.99 -14.39
C ILE A 376 -19.32 16.83 -14.12
N SER A 377 -19.73 16.08 -13.09
CA SER A 377 -21.14 15.97 -12.69
C SER A 377 -21.67 17.33 -12.28
N GLU A 378 -20.90 18.09 -11.51
CA GLU A 378 -21.27 19.44 -11.10
C GLU A 378 -21.33 20.42 -12.27
N GLU A 379 -20.44 20.31 -13.27
CA GLU A 379 -20.48 21.13 -14.48
C GLU A 379 -21.69 20.85 -15.37
N HIS A 380 -22.12 19.58 -15.44
CA HIS A 380 -23.32 19.17 -16.18
C HIS A 380 -24.60 19.29 -15.35
N GLY A 381 -24.52 19.68 -14.07
CA GLY A 381 -25.69 19.85 -13.20
C GLY A 381 -26.37 18.53 -12.80
N ILE A 382 -25.60 17.43 -12.73
CA ILE A 382 -26.07 16.12 -12.32
C ILE A 382 -25.87 15.98 -10.80
N ASP A 383 -26.90 15.55 -10.08
CA ASP A 383 -26.81 15.31 -8.65
C ASP A 383 -26.21 13.93 -8.30
N GLN A 384 -25.98 13.68 -7.01
CA GLN A 384 -25.48 12.39 -6.50
C GLN A 384 -26.39 11.19 -6.81
N SER A 385 -27.65 11.44 -7.19
CA SER A 385 -28.62 10.40 -7.57
C SER A 385 -28.67 10.13 -9.08
N GLY A 386 -27.93 10.93 -9.87
CA GLY A 386 -27.88 10.88 -11.32
C GLY A 386 -28.98 11.67 -12.01
N ILE A 387 -29.71 12.52 -11.29
CA ILE A 387 -30.80 13.34 -11.83
C ILE A 387 -30.25 14.70 -12.24
N TYR A 388 -30.61 15.15 -13.43
CA TYR A 388 -30.27 16.48 -13.92
C TYR A 388 -31.08 17.57 -13.21
N HIS A 389 -30.37 18.51 -12.59
CA HIS A 389 -30.87 19.72 -11.94
C HIS A 389 -30.18 20.98 -12.50
N GLY A 390 -29.67 20.94 -13.74
CA GLY A 390 -28.98 22.05 -14.37
C GLY A 390 -29.90 23.17 -14.86
N ASP A 391 -29.30 24.35 -15.09
CA ASP A 391 -29.98 25.59 -15.47
C ASP A 391 -29.83 25.92 -16.97
N SER A 392 -29.02 25.17 -17.72
CA SER A 392 -28.62 25.50 -19.10
C SER A 392 -28.71 24.30 -20.06
N ASP A 393 -29.41 24.49 -21.17
CA ASP A 393 -29.60 23.45 -22.21
C ASP A 393 -28.26 22.98 -22.82
N LEU A 394 -27.24 23.85 -22.87
CA LEU A 394 -25.89 23.51 -23.35
C LEU A 394 -25.21 22.43 -22.52
N GLN A 395 -25.64 22.22 -21.27
CA GLN A 395 -25.12 21.15 -20.40
C GLN A 395 -25.59 19.77 -20.86
N LEU A 396 -26.73 19.68 -21.54
CA LEU A 396 -27.31 18.42 -22.01
C LEU A 396 -26.93 18.07 -23.45
N GLU A 397 -26.44 19.04 -24.25
CA GLU A 397 -26.25 18.86 -25.69
C GLU A 397 -25.21 17.77 -26.06
N ARG A 398 -24.16 17.61 -25.25
CA ARG A 398 -23.13 16.56 -25.42
C ARG A 398 -22.91 15.70 -24.17
N ILE A 399 -23.95 15.56 -23.35
CA ILE A 399 -23.88 14.73 -22.14
C ILE A 399 -23.63 13.24 -22.45
N SER A 400 -24.06 12.78 -23.63
CA SER A 400 -23.92 11.41 -24.11
C SER A 400 -22.46 10.96 -24.32
N VAL A 401 -21.50 11.88 -24.32
CA VAL A 401 -20.07 11.56 -24.46
C VAL A 401 -19.57 10.79 -23.24
N TYR A 402 -19.92 11.25 -22.02
CA TYR A 402 -19.45 10.65 -20.76
C TYR A 402 -20.56 9.93 -19.97
N TYR A 403 -21.84 10.17 -20.26
CA TYR A 403 -22.96 9.59 -19.52
C TYR A 403 -23.87 8.76 -20.41
N ASN A 404 -24.28 7.60 -19.88
CA ASN A 404 -25.39 6.80 -20.37
C ASN A 404 -26.72 7.32 -19.81
N GLU A 405 -27.74 7.49 -20.66
CA GLU A 405 -29.11 7.77 -20.21
C GLU A 405 -29.82 6.45 -19.87
N ALA A 406 -29.93 6.14 -18.57
CA ALA A 406 -30.50 4.88 -18.08
C ALA A 406 -32.04 4.87 -18.05
N SER A 407 -32.67 6.05 -18.02
CA SER A 407 -34.12 6.18 -18.11
C SER A 407 -34.51 7.46 -18.83
N VAL A 408 -35.37 7.33 -19.84
CA VAL A 408 -35.85 8.44 -20.68
C VAL A 408 -36.50 9.49 -19.79
N ALA A 409 -36.03 10.74 -19.90
CA ALA A 409 -36.62 11.88 -19.20
C ALA A 409 -38.14 11.95 -19.44
N THR A 410 -38.93 11.83 -18.37
CA THR A 410 -40.38 12.08 -18.40
C THR A 410 -40.65 13.43 -17.74
N SER A 411 -41.80 14.05 -18.01
CA SER A 411 -42.16 15.38 -17.47
C SER A 411 -42.17 15.48 -15.92
N THR A 412 -41.97 14.37 -15.21
CA THR A 412 -41.95 14.27 -13.74
C THR A 412 -40.64 13.72 -13.17
N ASN A 413 -39.80 13.04 -13.95
CA ASN A 413 -38.47 12.55 -13.56
C ASN A 413 -37.45 13.04 -14.58
N GLY A 414 -36.57 13.97 -14.18
CA GLY A 414 -35.37 14.28 -14.95
C GLY A 414 -34.60 12.97 -15.17
N GLY A 415 -34.25 12.67 -16.42
CA GLY A 415 -33.63 11.40 -16.79
C GLY A 415 -32.45 11.05 -15.89
N LYS A 416 -32.27 9.74 -15.62
CA LYS A 416 -31.14 9.26 -14.81
C LYS A 416 -29.91 9.06 -15.70
N TYR A 417 -28.85 9.81 -15.43
CA TYR A 417 -27.57 9.73 -16.10
C TYR A 417 -26.59 8.90 -15.28
N VAL A 418 -25.88 7.97 -15.94
CA VAL A 418 -24.89 7.08 -15.33
C VAL A 418 -23.56 7.24 -16.05
N PRO A 419 -22.45 7.53 -15.35
CA PRO A 419 -21.09 7.58 -15.91
C PRO A 419 -20.73 6.36 -16.73
N ARG A 420 -20.09 6.58 -17.89
CA ARG A 420 -19.37 5.56 -18.66
C ARG A 420 -17.97 5.37 -18.08
N ALA A 421 -17.91 4.81 -16.88
CA ALA A 421 -16.67 4.53 -16.15
C ALA A 421 -16.56 3.04 -15.85
N ILE A 422 -15.34 2.54 -15.83
CA ILE A 422 -14.97 1.19 -15.40
C ILE A 422 -13.90 1.38 -14.35
N LEU A 423 -14.17 0.92 -13.12
CA LEU A 423 -13.26 1.05 -11.99
C LEU A 423 -12.57 -0.29 -11.75
N LEU A 424 -11.25 -0.24 -11.66
CA LEU A 424 -10.37 -1.39 -11.78
C LEU A 424 -9.30 -1.32 -10.71
N ASP A 425 -9.29 -2.33 -9.83
CA ASP A 425 -8.18 -2.50 -8.89
C ASP A 425 -7.93 -3.98 -8.60
N LEU A 426 -6.70 -4.35 -8.31
CA LEU A 426 -6.34 -5.67 -7.81
C LEU A 426 -6.68 -5.82 -6.31
N GLU A 427 -6.87 -4.71 -5.61
CA GLU A 427 -7.26 -4.68 -4.20
C GLU A 427 -8.76 -4.34 -4.00
N PRO A 428 -9.45 -5.02 -3.07
CA PRO A 428 -10.86 -4.72 -2.79
C PRO A 428 -11.07 -3.47 -1.91
N GLY A 429 -10.02 -2.94 -1.27
CA GLY A 429 -10.12 -1.88 -0.26
C GLY A 429 -10.52 -0.51 -0.82
N THR A 430 -9.95 -0.15 -1.97
CA THR A 430 -10.17 1.11 -2.70
C THR A 430 -11.63 1.25 -3.15
N MET A 431 -12.23 0.16 -3.63
CA MET A 431 -13.62 0.14 -4.06
C MET A 431 -14.64 0.48 -2.96
N ASP A 432 -14.37 0.07 -1.72
CA ASP A 432 -15.23 0.43 -0.59
C ASP A 432 -15.13 1.92 -0.27
N ALA A 433 -13.94 2.52 -0.43
CA ALA A 433 -13.74 3.96 -0.29
C ALA A 433 -14.52 4.74 -1.37
N VAL A 434 -14.36 4.38 -2.65
CA VAL A 434 -15.09 5.03 -3.77
C VAL A 434 -16.60 4.89 -3.61
N ARG A 435 -17.09 3.70 -3.21
CA ARG A 435 -18.52 3.46 -2.98
C ARG A 435 -19.08 4.28 -1.81
N SER A 436 -18.26 4.53 -0.80
CA SER A 436 -18.62 5.37 0.36
C SER A 436 -18.57 6.87 0.05
N GLY A 437 -17.85 7.26 -1.01
CA GLY A 437 -17.71 8.64 -1.48
C GLY A 437 -19.03 9.31 -1.90
N ALA A 438 -19.01 10.64 -2.03
CA ALA A 438 -20.20 11.45 -2.27
C ALA A 438 -20.97 11.05 -3.54
N TYR A 439 -20.24 10.67 -4.60
CA TYR A 439 -20.78 10.23 -5.89
C TYR A 439 -20.66 8.70 -6.10
N GLY A 440 -20.26 7.92 -5.09
CA GLY A 440 -20.06 6.48 -5.21
C GLY A 440 -21.29 5.69 -5.68
N LYS A 441 -22.50 6.19 -5.40
CA LYS A 441 -23.78 5.58 -5.83
C LYS A 441 -24.15 5.87 -7.28
N LEU A 442 -23.43 6.78 -7.93
CA LEU A 442 -23.65 7.17 -9.31
C LEU A 442 -23.14 6.09 -10.28
N PHE A 443 -22.02 5.45 -9.94
CA PHE A 443 -21.40 4.40 -10.74
C PHE A 443 -22.23 3.12 -10.78
N ARG A 444 -22.16 2.42 -11.91
CA ARG A 444 -22.85 1.15 -12.10
C ARG A 444 -22.15 0.04 -11.30
N PRO A 445 -22.84 -0.72 -10.43
CA PRO A 445 -22.24 -1.80 -9.67
C PRO A 445 -21.56 -2.87 -10.53
N ASP A 446 -22.07 -3.09 -11.75
CA ASP A 446 -21.52 -4.05 -12.72
C ASP A 446 -20.16 -3.63 -13.31
N ASN A 447 -19.78 -2.35 -13.17
CA ASN A 447 -18.56 -1.79 -13.76
C ASN A 447 -17.40 -1.72 -12.76
N PHE A 448 -17.60 -2.27 -11.57
CA PHE A 448 -16.55 -2.47 -10.57
C PHE A 448 -15.95 -3.85 -10.78
N VAL A 449 -14.71 -3.92 -11.24
CA VAL A 449 -13.96 -5.18 -11.36
C VAL A 449 -12.77 -5.12 -10.41
N PHE A 450 -12.71 -6.05 -9.46
CA PHE A 450 -11.66 -6.08 -8.47
C PHE A 450 -11.05 -7.46 -8.25
N GLY A 451 -9.76 -7.47 -7.92
CA GLY A 451 -9.01 -8.64 -7.48
C GLY A 451 -9.17 -8.94 -5.99
N GLN A 452 -8.54 -10.02 -5.54
CA GLN A 452 -8.41 -10.37 -4.11
C GLN A 452 -7.01 -10.10 -3.55
N SER A 453 -6.05 -9.82 -4.42
CA SER A 453 -4.61 -9.81 -4.15
C SER A 453 -4.02 -8.59 -4.86
N GLY A 454 -3.43 -7.68 -4.10
CA GLY A 454 -2.82 -6.48 -4.65
C GLY A 454 -1.49 -6.72 -5.36
N ALA A 455 -1.10 -5.81 -6.25
CA ALA A 455 0.19 -5.87 -6.93
C ALA A 455 1.39 -5.53 -6.03
N GLY A 456 1.18 -4.92 -4.85
CA GLY A 456 2.24 -4.60 -3.88
C GLY A 456 3.38 -3.77 -4.47
N ASN A 457 3.04 -2.72 -5.23
CA ASN A 457 3.99 -1.83 -5.93
C ASN A 457 4.96 -2.55 -6.89
N ASN A 458 4.57 -3.71 -7.43
CA ASN A 458 5.36 -4.46 -8.41
C ASN A 458 4.67 -4.49 -9.78
N TRP A 459 5.28 -3.83 -10.78
CA TRP A 459 4.78 -3.82 -12.16
C TRP A 459 4.65 -5.23 -12.75
N ALA A 460 5.59 -6.14 -12.48
CA ALA A 460 5.56 -7.49 -13.05
C ALA A 460 4.35 -8.30 -12.54
N LYS A 461 3.93 -8.08 -11.28
CA LYS A 461 2.70 -8.70 -10.75
C LYS A 461 1.46 -8.19 -11.47
N GLY A 462 1.38 -6.87 -11.66
CA GLY A 462 0.28 -6.24 -12.39
C GLY A 462 0.24 -6.66 -13.86
N HIS A 463 1.39 -6.89 -14.50
CA HIS A 463 1.45 -7.15 -15.94
C HIS A 463 1.38 -8.64 -16.30
N TYR A 464 2.04 -9.52 -15.54
CA TYR A 464 2.22 -10.93 -15.93
C TYR A 464 1.43 -11.94 -15.09
N THR A 465 1.17 -11.66 -13.81
CA THR A 465 0.54 -12.62 -12.89
C THR A 465 -0.89 -12.21 -12.54
N GLU A 466 -1.08 -11.43 -11.48
CA GLU A 466 -2.40 -11.08 -10.94
C GLU A 466 -3.25 -10.28 -11.93
N GLY A 467 -2.67 -9.27 -12.59
CA GLY A 467 -3.42 -8.46 -13.55
C GLY A 467 -3.76 -9.20 -14.85
N ALA A 468 -2.96 -10.19 -15.24
CA ALA A 468 -3.25 -11.05 -16.38
C ALA A 468 -4.44 -11.99 -16.12
N GLU A 469 -4.69 -12.39 -14.87
CA GLU A 469 -5.89 -13.15 -14.52
C GLU A 469 -7.16 -12.27 -14.53
N LEU A 470 -7.04 -10.99 -14.17
CA LEU A 470 -8.17 -10.06 -14.08
C LEU A 470 -8.55 -9.40 -15.42
N VAL A 471 -7.57 -9.21 -16.33
CA VAL A 471 -7.76 -8.42 -17.57
C VAL A 471 -8.88 -8.93 -18.46
N ASP A 472 -9.10 -10.24 -18.55
CA ASP A 472 -10.16 -10.81 -19.40
C ASP A 472 -11.56 -10.38 -18.93
N MET A 473 -11.78 -10.34 -17.61
CA MET A 473 -13.05 -9.85 -17.05
C MET A 473 -13.24 -8.35 -17.31
N VAL A 474 -12.16 -7.58 -17.24
CA VAL A 474 -12.18 -6.15 -17.57
C VAL A 474 -12.55 -5.93 -19.03
N LEU A 475 -11.91 -6.66 -19.95
CA LEU A 475 -12.18 -6.55 -21.39
C LEU A 475 -13.64 -6.88 -21.71
N ASP A 476 -14.26 -7.83 -21.01
CA ASP A 476 -15.68 -8.12 -21.18
C ASP A 476 -16.59 -6.94 -20.76
N VAL A 477 -16.24 -6.22 -19.70
CA VAL A 477 -16.96 -4.99 -19.30
C VAL A 477 -16.71 -3.87 -20.30
N VAL A 478 -15.47 -3.70 -20.77
CA VAL A 478 -15.11 -2.74 -21.82
C VAL A 478 -15.92 -2.98 -23.09
N ARG A 479 -16.00 -4.23 -23.56
CA ARG A 479 -16.81 -4.63 -24.73
C ARG A 479 -18.28 -4.26 -24.54
N LYS A 480 -18.85 -4.56 -23.37
CA LYS A 480 -20.25 -4.26 -23.06
C LYS A 480 -20.55 -2.77 -23.09
N GLU A 481 -19.64 -1.92 -22.59
CA GLU A 481 -19.80 -0.46 -22.68
C GLU A 481 -19.58 0.05 -24.12
N CYS A 482 -18.64 -0.53 -24.87
CA CYS A 482 -18.42 -0.19 -26.28
C CYS A 482 -19.63 -0.52 -27.15
N GLU A 483 -20.31 -1.65 -26.92
CA GLU A 483 -21.53 -2.03 -27.63
C GLU A 483 -22.72 -1.11 -27.32
N ASN A 484 -22.73 -0.47 -26.15
CA ASN A 484 -23.75 0.53 -25.78
C ASN A 484 -23.49 1.92 -26.39
N CYS A 485 -22.37 2.11 -27.09
CA CYS A 485 -22.00 3.37 -27.72
C CYS A 485 -22.47 3.45 -29.17
N ASP A 486 -23.13 4.53 -29.57
CA ASP A 486 -23.50 4.77 -30.98
C ASP A 486 -22.25 4.93 -31.87
N CYS A 487 -21.27 5.71 -31.42
CA CYS A 487 -19.97 5.89 -32.07
C CYS A 487 -18.89 6.17 -31.04
N LEU A 488 -18.07 5.16 -30.74
CA LEU A 488 -16.97 5.27 -29.79
C LEU A 488 -15.84 6.14 -30.36
N GLN A 489 -15.44 7.20 -29.65
CA GLN A 489 -14.30 8.04 -30.07
C GLN A 489 -12.96 7.42 -29.70
N GLY A 490 -12.86 6.88 -28.49
CA GLY A 490 -11.61 6.41 -27.91
C GLY A 490 -11.78 6.01 -26.45
N PHE A 491 -10.66 5.69 -25.82
CA PHE A 491 -10.56 5.33 -24.41
C PHE A 491 -9.72 6.37 -23.68
N GLN A 492 -10.09 6.63 -22.43
CA GLN A 492 -9.33 7.46 -21.51
C GLN A 492 -8.97 6.61 -20.30
N LEU A 493 -7.67 6.41 -20.07
CA LEU A 493 -7.16 5.73 -18.88
C LEU A 493 -6.53 6.74 -17.93
N THR A 494 -6.83 6.60 -16.65
CA THR A 494 -6.26 7.33 -15.53
C THR A 494 -5.47 6.34 -14.68
N HIS A 495 -4.16 6.54 -14.53
CA HIS A 495 -3.30 5.60 -13.79
C HIS A 495 -2.01 6.26 -13.27
N SER A 496 -1.44 5.69 -12.22
CA SER A 496 -0.10 6.02 -11.72
C SER A 496 0.94 5.09 -12.34
N LEU A 497 2.06 5.68 -12.73
CA LEU A 497 3.22 4.93 -13.23
C LEU A 497 4.12 4.42 -12.09
N GLY A 498 3.92 4.90 -10.86
CA GLY A 498 4.71 4.51 -9.68
C GLY A 498 4.22 3.23 -9.01
N GLY A 499 2.91 2.97 -9.04
CA GLY A 499 2.27 1.81 -8.39
C GLY A 499 2.52 0.48 -9.13
N GLY A 500 1.92 -0.61 -8.65
CA GLY A 500 1.98 -1.93 -9.32
C GLY A 500 0.76 -2.23 -10.21
N THR A 501 -0.44 -1.89 -9.72
CA THR A 501 -1.71 -2.11 -10.42
C THR A 501 -1.88 -1.12 -11.58
N GLY A 502 -1.89 0.18 -11.29
CA GLY A 502 -2.07 1.23 -12.30
C GLY A 502 -1.03 1.15 -13.42
N SER A 503 0.22 0.88 -13.06
CA SER A 503 1.32 0.80 -14.03
C SER A 503 1.29 -0.53 -14.82
N GLY A 504 1.37 -1.67 -14.13
CA GLY A 504 1.49 -3.00 -14.75
C GLY A 504 0.21 -3.45 -15.44
N MET A 505 -0.90 -3.48 -14.71
CA MET A 505 -2.20 -3.88 -15.25
C MET A 505 -2.75 -2.82 -16.21
N GLY A 506 -2.56 -1.53 -15.93
CA GLY A 506 -2.99 -0.45 -16.83
C GLY A 506 -2.30 -0.54 -18.20
N THR A 507 -0.99 -0.76 -18.24
CA THR A 507 -0.27 -0.93 -19.52
C THR A 507 -0.65 -2.22 -20.26
N LEU A 508 -0.91 -3.31 -19.54
CA LEU A 508 -1.46 -4.54 -20.14
C LEU A 508 -2.82 -4.27 -20.79
N LEU A 509 -3.70 -3.56 -20.09
CA LEU A 509 -5.03 -3.22 -20.59
C LEU A 509 -4.95 -2.33 -21.84
N ILE A 510 -4.06 -1.33 -21.86
CA ILE A 510 -3.82 -0.49 -23.03
C ILE A 510 -3.43 -1.35 -24.24
N SER A 511 -2.46 -2.26 -24.07
CA SER A 511 -2.00 -3.14 -25.15
C SER A 511 -3.16 -3.99 -25.69
N LYS A 512 -3.96 -4.60 -24.81
CA LYS A 512 -5.12 -5.41 -25.22
C LYS A 512 -6.22 -4.61 -25.90
N ILE A 513 -6.51 -3.41 -25.42
CA ILE A 513 -7.48 -2.51 -26.07
C ILE A 513 -6.96 -2.08 -27.44
N ARG A 514 -5.65 -1.85 -27.60
CA ARG A 514 -5.05 -1.48 -28.90
C ARG A 514 -5.11 -2.64 -29.89
N GLU A 515 -4.93 -3.88 -29.43
CA GLU A 515 -5.12 -5.10 -30.24
C GLU A 515 -6.58 -5.25 -30.73
N GLU A 516 -7.57 -5.00 -29.87
CA GLU A 516 -8.99 -5.20 -30.20
C GLU A 516 -9.62 -4.01 -30.95
N TYR A 517 -9.19 -2.79 -30.63
CA TYR A 517 -9.72 -1.53 -31.16
C TYR A 517 -8.60 -0.63 -31.74
N PRO A 518 -7.89 -1.05 -32.81
CA PRO A 518 -6.75 -0.31 -33.36
C PRO A 518 -7.14 1.06 -33.95
N ASP A 519 -8.36 1.20 -34.45
CA ASP A 519 -8.86 2.43 -35.08
C ASP A 519 -9.34 3.49 -34.06
N ARG A 520 -9.22 3.23 -32.75
CA ARG A 520 -9.72 4.12 -31.69
C ARG A 520 -8.57 4.84 -31.00
N ILE A 521 -8.82 6.09 -30.62
CA ILE A 521 -7.83 6.92 -29.93
C ILE A 521 -7.64 6.41 -28.50
N MET A 522 -6.40 6.27 -28.07
CA MET A 522 -6.03 5.90 -26.71
C MET A 522 -5.36 7.07 -26.00
N ASN A 523 -6.05 7.62 -25.01
CA ASN A 523 -5.57 8.73 -24.19
C ASN A 523 -5.27 8.25 -22.78
N THR A 524 -4.14 8.69 -22.22
CA THR A 524 -3.79 8.39 -20.83
C THR A 524 -3.48 9.65 -20.04
N TYR A 525 -3.93 9.70 -18.79
CA TYR A 525 -3.47 10.65 -17.80
C TYR A 525 -2.58 9.88 -16.84
N SER A 526 -1.28 10.06 -17.02
CA SER A 526 -0.26 9.27 -16.35
C SER A 526 0.38 10.10 -15.26
N VAL A 527 0.23 9.65 -14.02
CA VAL A 527 0.86 10.32 -12.88
C VAL A 527 2.28 9.78 -12.71
N MET A 528 3.22 10.71 -12.75
CA MET A 528 4.65 10.45 -12.68
C MET A 528 5.09 10.45 -11.22
N PRO A 529 5.88 9.44 -10.80
CA PRO A 529 6.32 9.33 -9.43
C PRO A 529 7.29 10.45 -9.04
N SER A 530 7.30 10.79 -7.75
CA SER A 530 8.22 11.77 -7.19
C SER A 530 8.73 11.35 -5.81
N PRO A 531 10.05 11.38 -5.57
CA PRO A 531 10.65 11.08 -4.26
C PRO A 531 10.28 12.06 -3.15
N LYS A 532 9.61 13.18 -3.48
CA LYS A 532 9.14 14.15 -2.48
C LYS A 532 7.78 13.80 -1.91
N VAL A 533 7.02 12.95 -2.61
CA VAL A 533 5.61 12.67 -2.34
C VAL A 533 5.45 11.20 -1.95
N SER A 534 6.12 10.27 -2.64
CA SER A 534 6.13 8.86 -2.27
C SER A 534 7.49 8.43 -1.69
N ASP A 535 7.42 7.55 -0.68
CA ASP A 535 8.57 6.90 -0.04
C ASP A 535 8.92 5.55 -0.71
N THR A 536 8.15 5.13 -1.72
CA THR A 536 8.35 3.84 -2.40
C THR A 536 9.62 3.86 -3.26
N VAL A 537 10.56 2.98 -2.95
CA VAL A 537 11.88 2.97 -3.62
C VAL A 537 11.86 2.35 -5.03
N VAL A 538 10.84 1.56 -5.37
CA VAL A 538 10.78 0.81 -6.64
C VAL A 538 10.04 1.54 -7.77
N GLU A 539 9.46 2.71 -7.52
CA GLU A 539 8.68 3.45 -8.53
C GLU A 539 9.44 3.73 -9.84
N PRO A 540 10.75 4.06 -9.84
CA PRO A 540 11.47 4.28 -11.10
C PRO A 540 11.53 3.05 -12.00
N TYR A 541 11.50 1.83 -11.43
CA TYR A 541 11.36 0.60 -12.21
C TYR A 541 9.99 0.55 -12.88
N ASN A 542 8.92 0.66 -12.09
CA ASN A 542 7.54 0.62 -12.59
C ASN A 542 7.30 1.69 -13.67
N ALA A 543 7.81 2.90 -13.46
CA ALA A 543 7.63 4.00 -14.40
C ALA A 543 8.41 3.79 -15.71
N THR A 544 9.64 3.29 -15.65
CA THR A 544 10.44 3.06 -16.86
C THR A 544 9.81 1.96 -17.73
N LEU A 545 9.37 0.87 -17.11
CA LEU A 545 8.67 -0.22 -17.80
C LEU A 545 7.34 0.23 -18.38
N SER A 546 6.61 1.08 -17.66
CA SER A 546 5.32 1.56 -18.12
C SER A 546 5.43 2.56 -19.26
N VAL A 547 6.39 3.49 -19.19
CA VAL A 547 6.63 4.44 -20.29
C VAL A 547 7.04 3.71 -21.56
N HIS A 548 7.84 2.64 -21.47
CA HIS A 548 8.15 1.80 -22.64
C HIS A 548 6.88 1.32 -23.35
N GLN A 549 5.87 0.85 -22.59
CA GLN A 549 4.57 0.44 -23.16
C GLN A 549 3.71 1.61 -23.65
N LEU A 550 3.76 2.76 -22.98
CA LEU A 550 3.01 3.96 -23.38
C LEU A 550 3.52 4.56 -24.70
N VAL A 551 4.83 4.50 -24.95
CA VAL A 551 5.44 5.03 -26.19
C VAL A 551 4.85 4.36 -27.44
N GLU A 552 4.51 3.07 -27.36
CA GLU A 552 4.07 2.30 -28.52
C GLU A 552 2.54 2.22 -28.65
N ASN A 553 1.82 2.18 -27.51
CA ASN A 553 0.41 1.81 -27.51
C ASN A 553 -0.57 2.98 -27.30
N THR A 554 -0.09 4.18 -26.93
CA THR A 554 -0.96 5.35 -26.70
C THR A 554 -0.82 6.41 -27.79
N ASP A 555 -1.89 7.15 -28.04
CA ASP A 555 -1.90 8.25 -29.02
C ASP A 555 -1.68 9.61 -28.34
N GLU A 556 -2.13 9.78 -27.10
CA GLU A 556 -1.91 10.98 -26.27
C GLU A 556 -1.63 10.60 -24.82
N THR A 557 -0.55 11.13 -24.23
CA THR A 557 -0.23 10.94 -22.81
C THR A 557 -0.07 12.27 -22.10
N TYR A 558 -0.95 12.56 -21.15
CA TYR A 558 -0.86 13.74 -20.29
C TYR A 558 0.00 13.40 -19.07
N CYS A 559 1.20 13.97 -19.01
CA CYS A 559 2.14 13.75 -17.92
C CYS A 559 1.81 14.68 -16.74
N ILE A 560 1.40 14.09 -15.63
CA ILE A 560 1.11 14.81 -14.39
C ILE A 560 2.20 14.44 -13.38
N ASP A 561 2.94 15.42 -12.86
CA ASP A 561 4.04 15.18 -11.93
C ASP A 561 3.64 15.56 -10.51
N ASN A 562 3.71 14.59 -9.59
CA ASN A 562 3.44 14.80 -8.17
C ASN A 562 4.38 15.86 -7.56
N GLU A 563 5.62 15.99 -8.07
CA GLU A 563 6.54 17.03 -7.65
C GLU A 563 6.00 18.44 -7.96
N ALA A 564 5.47 18.62 -9.16
CA ALA A 564 4.95 19.91 -9.63
C ALA A 564 3.66 20.27 -8.90
N LEU A 565 2.75 19.30 -8.74
CA LEU A 565 1.52 19.48 -7.98
C LEU A 565 1.81 19.88 -6.53
N TYR A 566 2.75 19.21 -5.87
CA TYR A 566 3.16 19.55 -4.52
C TYR A 566 3.74 20.98 -4.44
N ASP A 567 4.64 21.34 -5.36
CA ASP A 567 5.23 22.69 -5.40
C ASP A 567 4.17 23.78 -5.68
N ILE A 568 3.16 23.50 -6.51
CA ILE A 568 2.02 24.40 -6.75
C ILE A 568 1.21 24.59 -5.47
N CYS A 569 0.82 23.50 -4.79
CA CYS A 569 0.04 23.57 -3.56
C CYS A 569 0.80 24.32 -2.46
N PHE A 570 2.08 24.02 -2.29
CA PHE A 570 2.91 24.60 -1.25
C PHE A 570 3.28 26.06 -1.52
N ARG A 571 3.77 26.39 -2.72
CA ARG A 571 4.31 27.73 -3.05
C ARG A 571 3.23 28.68 -3.54
N THR A 572 2.34 28.22 -4.42
CA THR A 572 1.35 29.07 -5.09
C THR A 572 0.06 29.15 -4.27
N LEU A 573 -0.51 28.02 -3.86
CA LEU A 573 -1.75 28.00 -3.06
C LEU A 573 -1.51 28.27 -1.56
N LYS A 574 -0.26 28.21 -1.10
CA LYS A 574 0.18 28.43 0.29
C LYS A 574 -0.44 27.45 1.28
N VAL A 575 -0.63 26.20 0.86
CA VAL A 575 -1.05 25.11 1.73
C VAL A 575 0.21 24.53 2.39
N SER A 576 0.32 24.59 3.71
CA SER A 576 1.55 24.21 4.43
C SER A 576 1.86 22.73 4.35
N ASN A 577 0.84 21.87 4.38
CA ASN A 577 0.93 20.42 4.19
C ASN A 577 -0.16 20.01 3.17
N PRO A 578 0.16 19.94 1.87
CA PRO A 578 -0.76 19.45 0.85
C PRO A 578 -1.16 18.00 1.13
N SER A 579 -2.45 17.69 1.09
CA SER A 579 -2.98 16.32 1.13
C SER A 579 -3.23 15.80 -0.29
N TYR A 580 -3.35 14.49 -0.49
CA TYR A 580 -3.67 13.92 -1.81
C TYR A 580 -4.97 14.47 -2.41
N GLY A 581 -6.00 14.75 -1.60
CA GLY A 581 -7.20 15.46 -2.06
C GLY A 581 -6.93 16.87 -2.61
N ASP A 582 -5.92 17.59 -2.10
CA ASP A 582 -5.54 18.89 -2.67
C ASP A 582 -4.83 18.73 -4.04
N LEU A 583 -4.02 17.68 -4.20
CA LEU A 583 -3.38 17.34 -5.47
C LEU A 583 -4.44 16.90 -6.50
N ASN A 584 -5.32 15.98 -6.12
CA ASN A 584 -6.40 15.46 -6.96
C ASN A 584 -7.33 16.56 -7.45
N HIS A 585 -7.59 17.57 -6.62
CA HIS A 585 -8.41 18.70 -7.03
C HIS A 585 -7.76 19.53 -8.16
N LEU A 586 -6.44 19.63 -8.20
CA LEU A 586 -5.74 20.29 -9.32
C LEU A 586 -5.76 19.44 -10.58
N VAL A 587 -5.62 18.13 -10.42
CA VAL A 587 -5.65 17.18 -11.54
C VAL A 587 -7.05 17.13 -12.16
N SER A 588 -8.11 17.04 -11.36
CA SER A 588 -9.50 17.03 -11.81
C SER A 588 -9.88 18.32 -12.55
N LEU A 589 -9.41 19.49 -12.10
CA LEU A 589 -9.58 20.76 -12.84
C LEU A 589 -8.89 20.74 -14.20
N THR A 590 -7.70 20.14 -14.27
CA THR A 590 -6.94 20.03 -15.52
C THR A 590 -7.62 19.06 -16.48
N MET A 591 -8.01 17.89 -16.02
CA MET A 591 -8.79 16.90 -16.79
C MET A 591 -10.12 17.50 -17.28
N SER A 592 -10.84 18.22 -16.43
CA SER A 592 -12.06 18.94 -16.82
C SER A 592 -11.78 19.94 -17.94
N GLY A 593 -10.67 20.67 -17.85
CA GLY A 593 -10.20 21.62 -18.85
C GLY A 593 -9.89 20.99 -20.21
N VAL A 594 -9.09 19.91 -20.23
CA VAL A 594 -8.73 19.17 -21.45
C VAL A 594 -9.98 18.58 -22.13
N THR A 595 -10.89 18.00 -21.35
CA THR A 595 -12.11 17.35 -21.85
C THR A 595 -13.22 18.33 -22.21
N THR A 596 -13.06 19.64 -21.97
CA THR A 596 -14.09 20.65 -22.22
C THR A 596 -14.53 20.68 -23.69
N CYS A 597 -13.59 20.53 -24.63
CA CYS A 597 -13.87 20.54 -26.08
C CYS A 597 -14.76 19.37 -26.53
N LEU A 598 -14.77 18.27 -25.76
CA LEU A 598 -15.58 17.09 -26.03
C LEU A 598 -16.98 17.26 -25.43
N ARG A 599 -17.04 17.77 -24.20
CA ARG A 599 -18.26 17.84 -23.37
C ARG A 599 -19.19 19.00 -23.71
N PHE A 600 -18.66 20.07 -24.27
CA PHE A 600 -19.47 21.23 -24.63
C PHE A 600 -19.30 21.58 -26.11
N PRO A 601 -20.37 22.02 -26.78
CA PRO A 601 -20.27 22.56 -28.13
C PRO A 601 -19.43 23.84 -28.09
N GLY A 602 -18.35 23.85 -28.86
CA GLY A 602 -17.46 25.00 -29.05
C GLY A 602 -17.34 25.33 -30.54
N GLN A 603 -16.89 26.55 -30.86
CA GLN A 603 -16.66 26.94 -32.26
C GLN A 603 -15.53 26.12 -32.92
N LEU A 604 -14.58 25.64 -32.11
CA LEU A 604 -13.60 24.64 -32.52
C LEU A 604 -14.15 23.23 -32.19
N ASN A 605 -14.88 22.62 -33.12
CA ASN A 605 -15.36 21.25 -33.00
C ASN A 605 -14.20 20.25 -33.16
N ALA A 606 -13.39 20.12 -32.12
CA ALA A 606 -12.26 19.21 -32.04
C ALA A 606 -12.68 17.92 -31.33
N ASP A 607 -12.90 16.85 -32.10
CA ASP A 607 -12.94 15.49 -31.59
C ASP A 607 -11.53 15.08 -31.10
N LEU A 608 -11.42 14.04 -30.27
CA LEU A 608 -10.13 13.53 -29.77
C LEU A 608 -9.11 13.32 -30.90
N ARG A 609 -9.54 12.72 -32.01
CA ARG A 609 -8.69 12.51 -33.18
C ARG A 609 -8.14 13.81 -33.78
N LYS A 610 -8.94 14.88 -33.80
CA LYS A 610 -8.48 16.19 -34.30
C LYS A 610 -7.51 16.83 -33.33
N LEU A 611 -7.68 16.63 -32.03
CA LEU A 611 -6.71 17.10 -31.03
C LEU A 611 -5.37 16.40 -31.26
N ALA A 612 -5.38 15.07 -31.37
CA ALA A 612 -4.19 14.25 -31.60
C ALA A 612 -3.43 14.69 -32.86
N VAL A 613 -4.13 14.82 -34.00
CA VAL A 613 -3.52 15.23 -35.27
C VAL A 613 -2.91 16.64 -35.21
N ASN A 614 -3.48 17.55 -34.42
CA ASN A 614 -2.93 18.90 -34.28
C ASN A 614 -1.77 18.98 -33.28
N MET A 615 -1.70 18.05 -32.32
CA MET A 615 -0.78 18.11 -31.19
C MET A 615 0.42 17.16 -31.32
N VAL A 616 0.29 16.08 -32.08
CA VAL A 616 1.31 15.04 -32.22
C VAL A 616 1.90 15.10 -33.63
N PRO A 617 3.03 15.81 -33.84
CA PRO A 617 3.70 15.86 -35.14
C PRO A 617 4.40 14.53 -35.48
N PHE A 618 4.86 13.81 -34.45
CA PHE A 618 5.56 12.53 -34.60
C PHE A 618 4.95 11.50 -33.65
N PRO A 619 4.71 10.25 -34.10
CA PRO A 619 3.97 9.26 -33.31
C PRO A 619 4.53 8.96 -31.92
N ARG A 620 5.86 9.01 -31.72
CA ARG A 620 6.51 8.75 -30.42
C ARG A 620 6.52 9.95 -29.47
N LEU A 621 6.27 11.16 -29.99
CA LEU A 621 6.37 12.42 -29.25
C LEU A 621 4.97 12.94 -28.88
N HIS A 622 4.21 12.11 -28.18
CA HIS A 622 2.83 12.36 -27.76
C HIS A 622 2.68 12.60 -26.25
N PHE A 623 3.79 12.87 -25.55
CA PHE A 623 3.76 13.26 -24.15
C PHE A 623 3.53 14.76 -23.99
N PHE A 624 2.41 15.11 -23.37
CA PHE A 624 1.99 16.50 -23.16
C PHE A 624 2.28 16.96 -21.74
N MET A 625 2.60 18.24 -21.64
CA MET A 625 2.69 19.01 -20.41
C MET A 625 1.39 19.79 -20.21
N PRO A 626 0.53 19.39 -19.26
CA PRO A 626 -0.65 20.14 -18.92
C PRO A 626 -0.33 21.31 -18.01
N GLY A 627 -1.15 22.35 -18.09
CA GLY A 627 -1.12 23.49 -17.19
C GLY A 627 -2.52 24.06 -16.97
N PHE A 628 -2.75 24.69 -15.83
CA PHE A 628 -4.03 25.31 -15.52
C PHE A 628 -3.83 26.72 -14.97
N ALA A 629 -4.66 27.65 -15.40
CA ALA A 629 -4.76 28.98 -14.84
C ALA A 629 -6.23 29.40 -14.74
N PRO A 630 -6.63 30.13 -13.69
CA PRO A 630 -5.81 30.68 -12.61
C PRO A 630 -5.59 29.68 -11.46
N LEU A 631 -4.39 29.70 -10.87
CA LEU A 631 -4.08 29.01 -9.62
C LEU A 631 -4.09 30.02 -8.47
N THR A 632 -5.29 30.34 -7.95
CA THR A 632 -5.45 31.28 -6.83
C THR A 632 -5.98 30.57 -5.60
N SER A 633 -5.43 30.89 -4.42
CA SER A 633 -5.96 30.37 -3.16
C SER A 633 -7.44 30.77 -2.95
N ARG A 634 -8.21 29.91 -2.28
CA ARG A 634 -9.63 30.16 -1.93
C ARG A 634 -9.85 31.51 -1.21
N SER A 635 -8.84 32.00 -0.48
CA SER A 635 -8.85 33.29 0.21
C SER A 635 -8.61 34.50 -0.71
N MET A 636 -7.88 34.32 -1.81
CA MET A 636 -7.50 35.40 -2.75
C MET A 636 -8.45 35.49 -3.95
N GLN A 637 -9.22 34.43 -4.22
CA GLN A 637 -10.18 34.29 -5.31
C GLN A 637 -11.28 35.38 -5.32
N GLN A 638 -11.60 35.99 -4.16
CA GLN A 638 -12.59 37.09 -4.08
C GLN A 638 -12.02 38.45 -4.50
N TYR A 639 -10.69 38.60 -4.56
CA TYR A 639 -10.01 39.89 -4.77
C TYR A 639 -9.28 40.00 -6.12
N SER A 640 -9.12 38.91 -6.89
CA SER A 640 -8.50 38.97 -8.22
C SER A 640 -9.54 39.26 -9.30
N ALA A 641 -9.33 40.37 -10.03
CA ALA A 641 -10.04 40.64 -11.28
C ALA A 641 -9.21 40.07 -12.43
N LEU A 642 -9.37 38.78 -12.69
CA LEU A 642 -8.65 38.09 -13.75
C LEU A 642 -9.03 38.67 -15.12
N SER A 643 -8.04 38.92 -15.96
CA SER A 643 -8.20 39.35 -17.35
C SER A 643 -7.59 38.34 -18.33
N VAL A 644 -7.99 38.38 -19.60
CA VAL A 644 -7.45 37.47 -20.64
C VAL A 644 -5.92 37.56 -20.73
N PRO A 645 -5.28 38.77 -20.74
CA PRO A 645 -3.82 38.86 -20.78
C PRO A 645 -3.13 38.22 -19.57
N GLU A 646 -3.72 38.34 -18.37
CA GLU A 646 -3.16 37.72 -17.16
C GLU A 646 -3.28 36.20 -17.19
N LEU A 647 -4.40 35.66 -17.69
CA LEU A 647 -4.57 34.22 -17.91
C LEU A 647 -3.53 33.70 -18.90
N THR A 648 -3.38 34.36 -20.05
CA THR A 648 -2.37 33.99 -21.05
C THR A 648 -0.95 34.05 -20.47
N GLN A 649 -0.63 35.07 -19.67
CA GLN A 649 0.70 35.17 -19.05
C GLN A 649 0.95 34.08 -18.01
N GLN A 650 -0.05 33.76 -17.18
CA GLN A 650 0.03 32.69 -16.19
C GLN A 650 0.14 31.32 -16.84
N MET A 651 -0.53 31.12 -17.98
CA MET A 651 -0.54 29.86 -18.72
C MET A 651 0.85 29.44 -19.19
N PHE A 652 1.71 30.40 -19.57
CA PHE A 652 3.10 30.14 -19.99
C PHE A 652 4.13 30.28 -18.86
N ASP A 653 3.70 30.48 -17.61
CA ASP A 653 4.62 30.51 -16.47
C ASP A 653 4.97 29.09 -16.03
N ALA A 654 6.26 28.82 -15.83
CA ALA A 654 6.75 27.48 -15.45
C ALA A 654 6.15 26.99 -14.11
N LYS A 655 5.72 27.92 -13.26
CA LYS A 655 5.11 27.63 -11.94
C LYS A 655 3.70 27.05 -12.02
N ASN A 656 3.04 27.17 -13.17
CA ASN A 656 1.66 26.70 -13.36
C ASN A 656 1.59 25.43 -14.21
N MET A 657 2.75 24.86 -14.55
CA MET A 657 2.85 23.60 -15.26
C MET A 657 2.68 22.46 -14.27
N MET A 658 1.93 21.44 -14.68
CA MET A 658 1.70 20.23 -13.88
C MET A 658 2.80 19.18 -14.08
N ALA A 659 3.82 19.45 -14.89
CA ALA A 659 5.04 18.65 -14.98
C ALA A 659 6.22 19.48 -14.47
N ALA A 660 7.12 18.88 -13.68
CA ALA A 660 8.26 19.60 -13.09
C ALA A 660 9.40 19.77 -14.09
N CYS A 661 9.15 20.49 -15.18
CA CYS A 661 10.15 20.88 -16.16
C CYS A 661 10.05 22.39 -16.41
N ASP A 662 11.17 23.05 -16.70
CA ASP A 662 11.13 24.45 -17.13
C ASP A 662 10.92 24.51 -18.65
N PRO A 663 9.78 25.02 -19.15
CA PRO A 663 9.53 25.08 -20.59
C PRO A 663 10.53 25.96 -21.35
N ARG A 664 11.28 26.82 -20.64
CA ARG A 664 12.32 27.69 -21.22
C ARG A 664 13.58 26.93 -21.61
N HIS A 665 13.81 25.74 -21.08
CA HIS A 665 14.94 24.89 -21.44
C HIS A 665 14.71 24.12 -22.75
N GLY A 666 13.49 24.11 -23.26
CA GLY A 666 13.12 23.45 -24.51
C GLY A 666 12.45 24.38 -25.52
N ARG A 667 11.88 23.78 -26.55
CA ARG A 667 11.02 24.43 -27.53
C ARG A 667 9.65 23.74 -27.57
N TYR A 668 8.61 24.50 -27.84
CA TYR A 668 7.27 23.99 -28.09
C TYR A 668 7.16 23.51 -29.53
N LEU A 669 6.84 22.22 -29.69
CA LEU A 669 6.44 21.64 -30.97
C LEU A 669 5.04 22.15 -31.32
N THR A 670 4.07 21.91 -30.44
CA THR A 670 2.66 22.29 -30.60
C THR A 670 2.10 22.75 -29.25
N VAL A 671 1.10 23.64 -29.31
CA VAL A 671 0.42 24.17 -28.12
C VAL A 671 -1.07 24.26 -28.39
N ALA A 672 -1.88 23.73 -27.47
CA ALA A 672 -3.31 24.00 -27.42
C ALA A 672 -3.64 24.77 -26.13
N ALA A 673 -4.45 25.81 -26.28
CA ALA A 673 -4.97 26.61 -25.18
C ALA A 673 -6.49 26.60 -25.21
N VAL A 674 -7.11 26.05 -24.16
CA VAL A 674 -8.57 25.98 -24.01
C VAL A 674 -9.01 27.01 -22.98
N PHE A 675 -9.60 28.09 -23.47
CA PHE A 675 -10.16 29.14 -22.65
C PHE A 675 -11.63 28.88 -22.33
N ARG A 676 -12.02 29.09 -21.07
CA ARG A 676 -13.40 28.89 -20.60
C ARG A 676 -13.95 30.15 -19.95
N GLY A 677 -15.20 30.48 -20.27
CA GLY A 677 -15.91 31.67 -19.79
C GLY A 677 -16.19 32.69 -20.89
N ARG A 678 -17.01 33.69 -20.57
CA ARG A 678 -17.42 34.72 -21.53
C ARG A 678 -16.29 35.69 -21.82
N MET A 679 -15.65 35.54 -22.97
CA MET A 679 -14.53 36.38 -23.42
C MET A 679 -14.58 36.69 -24.91
N SER A 680 -13.87 37.73 -25.33
CA SER A 680 -13.77 38.11 -26.75
C SER A 680 -12.70 37.26 -27.44
N MET A 681 -13.08 36.47 -28.45
CA MET A 681 -12.12 35.70 -29.26
C MET A 681 -10.99 36.57 -29.82
N LYS A 682 -11.34 37.77 -30.29
CA LYS A 682 -10.35 38.70 -30.84
C LYS A 682 -9.27 39.05 -29.82
N GLU A 683 -9.65 39.21 -28.55
CA GLU A 683 -8.69 39.51 -27.49
C GLU A 683 -7.80 38.30 -27.20
N VAL A 684 -8.37 37.09 -27.17
CA VAL A 684 -7.62 35.83 -26.99
C VAL A 684 -6.60 35.65 -28.11
N ASP A 685 -7.01 35.80 -29.37
CA ASP A 685 -6.13 35.64 -30.53
C ASP A 685 -5.01 36.69 -30.55
N GLU A 686 -5.32 37.95 -30.24
CA GLU A 686 -4.33 39.02 -30.12
C GLU A 686 -3.31 38.75 -29.01
N GLN A 687 -3.73 38.24 -27.85
CA GLN A 687 -2.83 37.89 -26.76
C GLN A 687 -1.94 36.68 -27.11
N MET A 688 -2.50 35.62 -27.69
CA MET A 688 -1.74 34.43 -28.07
C MET A 688 -0.71 34.75 -29.16
N LEU A 689 -1.08 35.55 -30.17
CA LEU A 689 -0.16 36.05 -31.18
C LEU A 689 0.91 36.97 -30.56
N SER A 690 0.55 37.81 -29.58
CA SER A 690 1.54 38.62 -28.87
C SER A 690 2.54 37.78 -28.09
N VAL A 691 2.13 36.68 -27.46
CA VAL A 691 3.06 35.80 -26.75
C VAL A 691 3.96 35.07 -27.73
N GLN A 692 3.41 34.53 -28.82
CA GLN A 692 4.19 33.86 -29.86
C GLN A 692 5.27 34.78 -30.45
N ASN A 693 4.92 36.03 -30.74
CA ASN A 693 5.87 37.02 -31.27
C ASN A 693 6.94 37.46 -30.26
N LYS A 694 6.60 37.54 -28.96
CA LYS A 694 7.57 37.90 -27.91
C LYS A 694 8.55 36.77 -27.62
N ASN A 695 8.08 35.53 -27.76
CA ASN A 695 8.76 34.31 -27.33
C ASN A 695 9.11 33.40 -28.52
N SER A 696 9.29 33.96 -29.73
CA SER A 696 9.43 33.18 -30.96
C SER A 696 10.57 32.15 -30.91
N SER A 697 11.63 32.41 -30.15
CA SER A 697 12.76 31.49 -29.95
C SER A 697 12.39 30.19 -29.22
N TYR A 698 11.30 30.20 -28.44
CA TYR A 698 10.80 29.04 -27.71
C TYR A 698 9.78 28.23 -28.52
N PHE A 699 9.36 28.72 -29.68
CA PHE A 699 8.51 27.98 -30.60
C PHE A 699 9.35 27.46 -31.74
N VAL A 700 9.03 26.25 -32.20
CA VAL A 700 9.70 25.68 -33.35
C VAL A 700 9.28 26.40 -34.64
N GLU A 701 10.27 26.77 -35.46
CA GLU A 701 10.04 27.56 -36.69
C GLU A 701 9.53 26.72 -37.87
N TRP A 702 9.84 25.41 -37.91
CA TRP A 702 9.48 24.52 -39.02
C TRP A 702 8.03 24.00 -38.98
N ILE A 703 7.31 24.18 -37.85
CA ILE A 703 5.85 23.97 -37.76
C ILE A 703 5.14 25.33 -37.83
N PRO A 704 4.61 25.74 -38.99
CA PRO A 704 3.84 26.96 -39.08
C PRO A 704 2.53 26.84 -38.29
N ASN A 705 2.15 27.91 -37.58
CA ASN A 705 0.88 27.99 -36.82
C ASN A 705 0.66 26.85 -35.82
N ASN A 706 1.69 26.56 -35.02
CA ASN A 706 1.70 25.50 -34.01
C ASN A 706 0.88 25.76 -32.74
N VAL A 707 0.27 26.95 -32.62
CA VAL A 707 -0.59 27.32 -31.50
C VAL A 707 -2.06 27.26 -31.92
N LYS A 708 -2.85 26.46 -31.21
CA LYS A 708 -4.31 26.35 -31.37
C LYS A 708 -5.03 26.91 -30.16
N THR A 709 -6.08 27.67 -30.40
CA THR A 709 -6.92 28.26 -29.36
C THR A 709 -8.35 27.72 -29.49
N ALA A 710 -8.94 27.35 -28.36
CA ALA A 710 -10.35 27.01 -28.25
C ALA A 710 -11.00 27.89 -27.18
N VAL A 711 -12.23 28.34 -27.42
CA VAL A 711 -13.01 29.13 -26.46
C VAL A 711 -14.34 28.43 -26.20
N CYS A 712 -14.64 28.20 -24.94
CA CYS A 712 -15.91 27.67 -24.45
C CYS A 712 -16.60 28.72 -23.57
N ASP A 713 -17.89 28.95 -23.78
CA ASP A 713 -18.65 29.96 -23.03
C ASP A 713 -18.96 29.55 -21.59
N ILE A 714 -18.88 28.25 -21.27
CA ILE A 714 -19.22 27.68 -19.96
C ILE A 714 -17.95 27.65 -19.08
N PRO A 715 -17.86 28.51 -18.05
CA PRO A 715 -16.75 28.47 -17.12
C PRO A 715 -16.88 27.30 -16.14
N PRO A 716 -15.77 26.83 -15.55
CA PRO A 716 -15.81 25.85 -14.48
C PRO A 716 -16.44 26.45 -13.21
N LYS A 717 -17.02 25.59 -12.37
CA LYS A 717 -17.73 26.02 -11.16
C LYS A 717 -16.80 26.73 -10.19
N GLY A 718 -17.24 27.87 -9.66
CA GLY A 718 -16.44 28.71 -8.75
C GLY A 718 -15.48 29.70 -9.43
N LEU A 719 -15.32 29.64 -10.76
CA LEU A 719 -14.49 30.57 -11.53
C LEU A 719 -15.34 31.27 -12.61
N LYS A 720 -14.97 32.51 -12.94
CA LYS A 720 -15.62 33.25 -14.05
C LYS A 720 -14.93 33.01 -15.40
N MET A 721 -13.62 32.83 -15.35
CA MET A 721 -12.77 32.56 -16.50
C MET A 721 -11.64 31.63 -16.08
N SER A 722 -11.25 30.72 -16.95
CA SER A 722 -10.08 29.86 -16.79
C SER A 722 -9.44 29.58 -18.15
N SER A 723 -8.21 29.11 -18.14
CA SER A 723 -7.48 28.65 -19.31
C SER A 723 -6.72 27.38 -18.96
N THR A 724 -6.87 26.36 -19.79
CA THR A 724 -6.12 25.12 -19.71
C THR A 724 -5.10 25.10 -20.83
N PHE A 725 -3.87 24.77 -20.47
CA PHE A 725 -2.73 24.65 -21.35
C PHE A 725 -2.43 23.19 -21.63
N ILE A 726 -2.16 22.87 -22.89
CA ILE A 726 -1.62 21.58 -23.31
C ILE A 726 -0.44 21.91 -24.21
N GLY A 727 0.77 21.63 -23.74
CA GLY A 727 1.99 21.89 -24.50
C GLY A 727 2.71 20.60 -24.84
N ASN A 728 3.02 20.39 -26.12
CA ASN A 728 4.02 19.42 -26.53
C ASN A 728 5.37 20.13 -26.59
N THR A 729 6.23 19.89 -25.60
CA THR A 729 7.52 20.59 -25.46
C THR A 729 8.65 19.59 -25.34
N THR A 730 9.79 19.92 -25.95
CA THR A 730 11.02 19.14 -25.80
C THR A 730 11.59 19.20 -24.39
N ALA A 731 11.13 20.13 -23.54
CA ALA A 731 11.53 20.22 -22.14
C ALA A 731 11.07 19.00 -21.31
N ILE A 732 10.08 18.24 -21.77
CA ILE A 732 9.59 17.03 -21.09
C ILE A 732 10.69 15.97 -20.93
N GLN A 733 11.76 16.04 -21.73
CA GLN A 733 12.94 15.18 -21.58
C GLN A 733 13.59 15.28 -20.19
N GLU A 734 13.45 16.41 -19.46
CA GLU A 734 13.99 16.54 -18.10
C GLU A 734 13.32 15.55 -17.14
N LEU A 735 12.02 15.34 -17.31
CA LEU A 735 11.23 14.37 -16.52
C LEU A 735 11.72 12.94 -16.80
N PHE A 736 11.89 12.58 -18.07
CA PHE A 736 12.38 11.25 -18.44
C PHE A 736 13.84 11.03 -18.02
N LYS A 737 14.71 12.04 -18.12
CA LYS A 737 16.09 11.98 -17.62
C LYS A 737 16.12 11.73 -16.11
N ARG A 738 15.27 12.41 -15.34
CA ARG A 738 15.16 12.21 -13.88
C ARG A 738 14.80 10.76 -13.53
N ILE A 739 13.78 10.20 -14.20
CA ILE A 739 13.36 8.81 -13.98
C ILE A 739 14.47 7.84 -14.41
N SER A 740 15.07 8.06 -15.58
CA SER A 740 16.18 7.25 -16.12
C SER A 740 17.39 7.24 -15.18
N GLU A 741 17.81 8.40 -14.65
CA GLU A 741 18.94 8.47 -13.70
C GLU A 741 18.69 7.66 -12.41
N GLN A 742 17.46 7.72 -11.87
CA GLN A 742 17.06 6.94 -10.69
C GLN A 742 17.01 5.45 -11.00
N PHE A 743 16.42 5.07 -12.14
CA PHE A 743 16.40 3.70 -12.64
C PHE A 743 17.81 3.14 -12.78
N THR A 744 18.71 3.83 -13.49
CA THR A 744 20.09 3.39 -13.71
C THR A 744 20.84 3.25 -12.38
N ALA A 745 20.61 4.14 -11.41
CA ALA A 745 21.24 4.07 -10.10
C ALA A 745 20.85 2.80 -9.32
N MET A 746 19.59 2.36 -9.43
CA MET A 746 19.10 1.12 -8.84
C MET A 746 19.54 -0.11 -9.63
N PHE A 747 19.39 -0.08 -10.95
CA PHE A 747 19.67 -1.21 -11.85
C PHE A 747 21.15 -1.60 -11.83
N ARG A 748 22.07 -0.62 -11.74
CA ARG A 748 23.50 -0.89 -11.55
C ARG A 748 23.81 -1.71 -10.29
N ARG A 749 22.99 -1.60 -9.25
CA ARG A 749 23.14 -2.35 -7.99
C ARG A 749 22.30 -3.63 -7.96
N LYS A 750 21.46 -3.87 -8.98
CA LYS A 750 20.46 -4.94 -9.02
C LYS A 750 19.59 -4.99 -7.74
N ALA A 751 19.30 -3.83 -7.16
CA ALA A 751 18.45 -3.75 -5.97
C ALA A 751 17.01 -4.08 -6.36
N PHE A 752 16.31 -4.87 -5.53
CA PHE A 752 14.90 -5.27 -5.73
C PHE A 752 14.55 -6.01 -7.03
N LEU A 753 15.53 -6.34 -7.87
CA LEU A 753 15.32 -7.00 -9.16
C LEU A 753 14.65 -8.39 -9.03
N HIS A 754 14.95 -9.11 -7.95
CA HIS A 754 14.38 -10.42 -7.65
C HIS A 754 12.84 -10.42 -7.48
N TRP A 755 12.23 -9.27 -7.17
CA TRP A 755 10.77 -9.16 -7.08
C TRP A 755 10.12 -9.21 -8.45
N TYR A 756 10.80 -8.72 -9.49
CA TYR A 756 10.29 -8.72 -10.86
C TYR A 756 10.63 -10.03 -11.56
N THR A 757 11.87 -10.52 -11.40
CA THR A 757 12.28 -11.80 -12.00
C THR A 757 11.61 -13.00 -11.35
N GLY A 758 11.20 -12.89 -10.09
CA GLY A 758 10.38 -13.90 -9.40
C GLY A 758 8.99 -14.10 -10.02
N GLU A 759 8.47 -13.09 -10.71
CA GLU A 759 7.16 -13.12 -11.39
C GLU A 759 7.27 -13.53 -12.87
N GLY A 760 8.48 -13.90 -13.33
CA GLY A 760 8.72 -14.41 -14.69
C GLY A 760 9.31 -13.41 -15.68
N MET A 761 9.66 -12.19 -15.23
CA MET A 761 10.28 -11.16 -16.07
C MET A 761 11.78 -11.41 -16.28
N ASP A 762 12.31 -11.18 -17.49
CA ASP A 762 13.75 -11.28 -17.75
C ASP A 762 14.49 -9.95 -17.46
N GLU A 763 15.76 -10.01 -17.05
CA GLU A 763 16.62 -8.84 -16.89
C GLU A 763 16.82 -8.08 -18.22
N MET A 764 16.65 -8.76 -19.35
CA MET A 764 16.75 -8.15 -20.68
C MET A 764 15.64 -7.11 -20.92
N GLU A 765 14.41 -7.36 -20.44
CA GLU A 765 13.29 -6.42 -20.58
C GLU A 765 13.56 -5.08 -19.89
N PHE A 766 14.24 -5.10 -18.74
CA PHE A 766 14.69 -3.87 -18.06
C PHE A 766 15.66 -3.06 -18.92
N THR A 767 16.58 -3.75 -19.59
CA THR A 767 17.59 -3.12 -20.44
C THR A 767 16.95 -2.54 -21.71
N GLU A 768 15.97 -3.24 -22.27
CA GLU A 768 15.18 -2.78 -23.42
C GLU A 768 14.34 -1.54 -23.07
N ALA A 769 13.68 -1.55 -21.91
CA ALA A 769 12.93 -0.40 -21.44
C ALA A 769 13.83 0.82 -21.17
N GLU A 770 15.01 0.62 -20.55
CA GLU A 770 16.00 1.68 -20.34
C GLU A 770 16.51 2.24 -21.68
N SER A 771 16.78 1.37 -22.66
CA SER A 771 17.20 1.79 -24.00
C SER A 771 16.11 2.61 -24.68
N ASN A 772 14.87 2.13 -24.70
CA ASN A 772 13.74 2.83 -25.34
C ASN A 772 13.51 4.21 -24.72
N MET A 773 13.59 4.31 -23.38
CA MET A 773 13.48 5.58 -22.67
C MET A 773 14.60 6.56 -23.08
N ASN A 774 15.85 6.08 -23.17
CA ASN A 774 16.97 6.92 -23.57
C ASN A 774 16.87 7.34 -25.04
N ASP A 775 16.38 6.46 -25.92
CA ASP A 775 16.13 6.77 -27.32
C ASP A 775 15.06 7.87 -27.45
N LEU A 776 13.97 7.79 -26.68
CA LEU A 776 12.94 8.84 -26.62
C LEU A 776 13.52 10.19 -26.17
N VAL A 777 14.38 10.18 -25.15
CA VAL A 777 15.09 11.39 -24.69
C VAL A 777 15.98 11.96 -25.79
N SER A 778 16.69 11.10 -26.53
CA SER A 778 17.52 11.51 -27.65
C SER A 778 16.70 12.10 -28.81
N GLU A 779 15.52 11.55 -29.11
CA GLU A 779 14.60 12.12 -30.11
C GLU A 779 14.16 13.53 -29.72
N TYR A 780 13.72 13.74 -28.47
CA TYR A 780 13.37 15.09 -28.00
C TYR A 780 14.54 16.08 -28.10
N GLN A 781 15.77 15.63 -27.80
CA GLN A 781 16.96 16.47 -27.93
C GLN A 781 17.26 16.81 -29.40
N GLN A 782 17.11 15.85 -30.32
CA GLN A 782 17.33 16.06 -31.75
C GLN A 782 16.38 17.14 -32.31
N TYR A 783 15.09 17.06 -32.01
CA TYR A 783 14.11 18.06 -32.47
C TYR A 783 14.24 19.41 -31.77
N GLN A 784 14.82 19.45 -30.57
CA GLN A 784 15.14 20.70 -29.90
C GLN A 784 16.25 21.48 -30.62
N GLU A 785 17.27 20.78 -31.12
CA GLU A 785 18.42 21.36 -31.83
C GLU A 785 18.15 21.59 -33.32
N ALA A 786 17.17 20.89 -33.90
CA ALA A 786 16.79 21.04 -35.30
C ALA A 786 16.49 22.50 -35.68
N THR A 787 17.03 22.91 -36.82
CA THR A 787 16.78 24.23 -37.43
C THR A 787 16.20 24.03 -38.84
N ALA A 788 15.46 25.03 -39.34
CA ALA A 788 14.78 24.96 -40.63
C ALA A 788 15.73 24.83 -41.86
N GLU A 789 17.04 24.88 -41.67
CA GLU A 789 18.05 24.77 -42.75
C GLU A 789 18.61 23.34 -42.92
N GLU A 790 18.29 22.40 -42.02
CA GLU A 790 18.65 20.99 -42.20
C GLU A 790 17.49 20.27 -42.92
N ASP A 791 17.60 20.20 -44.26
CA ASP A 791 16.75 19.36 -45.12
C ASP A 791 16.87 17.89 -44.66
N PHE A 792 16.01 17.46 -43.74
CA PHE A 792 15.71 16.05 -43.59
C PHE A 792 15.01 15.61 -44.88
N GLU A 793 15.68 14.77 -45.67
CA GLU A 793 15.05 14.00 -46.74
C GLU A 793 13.79 13.37 -46.16
N THR A 794 12.64 13.91 -46.55
CA THR A 794 11.32 13.39 -46.27
C THR A 794 11.18 12.12 -47.10
N GLU A 795 11.78 11.01 -46.64
CA GLU A 795 11.47 9.70 -47.19
C GLU A 795 10.04 9.33 -46.76
N GLU A 796 9.16 9.34 -47.78
CA GLU A 796 7.94 8.53 -47.91
C GLU A 796 6.88 8.61 -46.80
N CYS A 797 6.06 9.66 -46.80
CA CYS A 797 4.66 9.61 -46.31
C CYS A 797 3.72 10.64 -46.96
N ALA A 798 4.17 11.38 -47.98
CA ALA A 798 3.40 12.50 -48.55
C ALA A 798 2.46 12.13 -49.71
N ASP A 799 2.41 10.88 -50.18
CA ASP A 799 1.63 10.51 -51.37
C ASP A 799 0.15 10.12 -51.09
N ASP A 800 -0.30 10.02 -49.83
CA ASP A 800 -1.69 9.65 -49.51
C ASP A 800 -2.60 10.82 -49.10
N PHE A 801 -2.07 12.05 -48.97
CA PHE A 801 -2.85 13.17 -48.42
C PHE A 801 -3.65 14.01 -49.44
N GLU A 802 -3.53 13.77 -50.76
CA GLU A 802 -4.28 14.55 -51.76
C GLU A 802 -5.62 13.92 -52.22
N THR A 803 -6.01 12.73 -51.75
CA THR A 803 -7.24 12.06 -52.27
C THR A 803 -8.51 12.19 -51.43
N CYS A 804 -8.47 12.78 -50.22
CA CYS A 804 -9.65 12.83 -49.34
C CYS A 804 -10.39 14.18 -49.27
N GLU A 805 -9.91 15.27 -49.89
CA GLU A 805 -10.61 16.57 -49.88
C GLU A 805 -11.64 16.76 -51.02
N GLN A 806 -11.92 15.72 -51.82
CA GLN A 806 -12.99 15.73 -52.81
C GLN A 806 -13.88 14.50 -52.67
N GLU A 807 -14.69 14.43 -51.61
CA GLU A 807 -16.04 13.85 -51.59
C GLU A 807 -16.57 13.73 -50.14
N ASN A 808 -17.18 14.81 -49.63
CA ASN A 808 -18.50 14.84 -48.96
C ASN A 808 -18.77 16.20 -48.27
#